data_AF-A0A553ND15-F1
#
_entry.id   AF-A0A553ND15-F1
#
_cell.length_a   1.000
_cell.length_b   1.000
_cell.length_c   1.000
_cell.angle_alpha   90.00
_cell.angle_beta   90.00
_cell.angle_gamma   90.00
#
_symmetry.space_group_name_H-M   'P 1'
#
loop_
_entity.id
_entity.type
_entity.pdbx_description
1 polymer ?
#
loop_
_entity_poly.entity_id
_entity_poly.type
_entity_poly.pdbx_seq_one_letter_code
_entity_poly.pdbx_strand_id
1 'polypeptide(L)'
;MFIALVNPKSGGNIGNHLLLRFSEILDEDRIYNLSEVGGPRRALMEHRHTDNLRIIACGGDGTVGWILSVMDDMEFPPAERPAIGIIPLGTGNDLARSLSWGGKFRDKPLRKVLIDIHNADIIDLDRWSLSYCPLSEHGDTPEEIANADDKLPLDVLNNYFSVGIDAHIALQFHKARNSNPEHFTSRTRNLLFYGLAGGKDLFKHQWRNLMDHVTIECDGIDYTQRLKAYGTHSVMFLNIRSYAGGTKPWNRKYGPQCMNDGLLEVVAIDNLDLAILHAGGSGASVCQCKRAVITTNSCVPMQIDGEPCLMKPCKIVIEYRNRSKVLVRNKTASYAVKDDEIEDWAAKKIQSSFKLYKHQKSQSRKTTAAGAIEYVQVDHSAIGCKRGITDKDLTMFVVILNQLGGLLVSVFPLFIVLFMVLRHGRKRVFEVKERLLPPAILTDPKWGEHGYLQLPGLKLHYVEKGDHKKPLMLMLHGFPEFWFSWRHQLLHFSKDYWCVAIDNRGYGDTEKPTGIDQYHLDKLAADVKHVIEALGQKKCILLGHDWGGAIGYYFAGKYPEMVDQYVVVNLPHPLSLARQLTKGWDQRLKSWYMLFFQCPIIPERLMRLGDMNSFDLMMKGIQIENRDQLCEAYKYTFRDPNAFQGPINYYRAASQLSVTHKPKLNDVPVFSVYGNQDAYLSISAFKGSRDFVQDFQECPIEGVSHWAMIEAPQQVNSAIESYLNNKRGKNI
;
A
#
# COMPACT_ATOMS: atom_id res chain seq x y z
N MET A 1 5.08 37.12 -24.25
CA MET A 1 4.51 37.84 -23.08
C MET A 1 3.71 36.86 -22.21
N PHE A 2 3.50 37.12 -20.90
CA PHE A 2 2.63 36.28 -20.05
C PHE A 2 1.50 37.08 -19.43
N ILE A 3 0.30 36.50 -19.37
CA ILE A 3 -0.82 36.99 -18.55
C ILE A 3 -1.27 35.90 -17.57
N ALA A 4 -1.64 36.30 -16.35
CA ALA A 4 -2.12 35.42 -15.30
C ALA A 4 -3.64 35.52 -15.16
N LEU A 5 -4.34 34.43 -15.45
CA LEU A 5 -5.78 34.31 -15.29
C LEU A 5 -6.06 33.51 -14.02
N VAL A 6 -6.49 34.21 -12.97
CA VAL A 6 -6.60 33.63 -11.62
C VAL A 6 -8.05 33.43 -11.24
N ASN A 7 -8.42 32.19 -10.91
CA ASN A 7 -9.71 31.87 -10.32
C ASN A 7 -9.62 31.97 -8.78
N PRO A 8 -10.19 33.02 -8.15
CA PRO A 8 -10.02 33.26 -6.72
C PRO A 8 -10.62 32.17 -5.83
N LYS A 9 -11.71 31.54 -6.29
CA LYS A 9 -12.45 30.50 -5.57
C LYS A 9 -11.72 29.15 -5.56
N SER A 10 -10.69 28.98 -6.40
CA SER A 10 -9.95 27.73 -6.48
C SER A 10 -9.00 27.51 -5.30
N GLY A 11 -8.86 26.25 -4.88
CA GLY A 11 -7.88 25.81 -3.88
C GLY A 11 -8.22 26.20 -2.44
N GLY A 12 -9.48 26.49 -2.11
CA GLY A 12 -9.85 26.96 -0.76
C GLY A 12 -9.36 28.38 -0.50
N ASN A 13 -9.63 29.30 -1.44
CA ASN A 13 -9.22 30.71 -1.44
C ASN A 13 -7.72 30.99 -1.67
N ILE A 14 -6.92 29.99 -2.08
CA ILE A 14 -5.53 30.22 -2.50
C ILE A 14 -5.45 31.16 -3.71
N GLY A 15 -6.47 31.16 -4.58
CA GLY A 15 -6.52 32.06 -5.73
C GLY A 15 -6.47 33.55 -5.35
N ASN A 16 -7.17 33.96 -4.29
CA ASN A 16 -7.11 35.34 -3.78
C ASN A 16 -5.69 35.74 -3.34
N HIS A 17 -5.01 34.84 -2.64
CA HIS A 17 -3.62 35.07 -2.23
C HIS A 17 -2.67 35.13 -3.44
N LEU A 18 -2.95 34.38 -4.50
CA LEU A 18 -2.16 34.42 -5.73
C LEU A 18 -2.31 35.73 -6.52
N LEU A 19 -3.49 36.35 -6.53
CA LEU A 19 -3.67 37.68 -7.14
C LEU A 19 -2.71 38.70 -6.52
N LEU A 20 -2.69 38.78 -5.19
CA LEU A 20 -1.79 39.68 -4.44
C LEU A 20 -0.32 39.40 -4.73
N ARG A 21 0.07 38.11 -4.77
CA ARG A 21 1.45 37.74 -5.07
C ARG A 21 1.85 38.02 -6.52
N PHE A 22 0.91 37.95 -7.47
CA PHE A 22 1.22 38.33 -8.84
C PHE A 22 1.40 39.84 -8.98
N SER A 23 0.64 40.67 -8.27
CA SER A 23 0.79 42.14 -8.32
C SER A 23 2.13 42.64 -7.77
N GLU A 24 2.83 41.81 -6.99
CA GLU A 24 4.19 42.11 -6.53
C GLU A 24 5.26 41.94 -7.64
N ILE A 25 4.94 41.22 -8.73
CA ILE A 25 5.95 40.79 -9.72
C ILE A 25 5.54 40.97 -11.19
N LEU A 26 4.27 41.24 -11.46
CA LEU A 26 3.72 41.52 -12.78
C LEU A 26 2.95 42.83 -12.72
N ASP A 27 2.96 43.55 -13.84
CA ASP A 27 2.15 44.75 -14.04
C ASP A 27 0.65 44.42 -13.97
N GLU A 28 -0.17 45.37 -13.52
CA GLU A 28 -1.61 45.16 -13.28
C GLU A 28 -2.38 44.72 -14.54
N ASP A 29 -1.98 45.20 -15.72
CA ASP A 29 -2.56 44.86 -17.04
C ASP A 29 -2.27 43.41 -17.48
N ARG A 30 -1.54 42.65 -16.67
CA ARG A 30 -1.17 41.26 -16.92
C ARG A 30 -1.80 40.28 -15.93
N ILE A 31 -2.62 40.77 -15.00
CA ILE A 31 -3.24 39.98 -13.93
C ILE A 31 -4.76 40.12 -14.01
N TYR A 32 -5.44 39.01 -14.21
CA TYR A 32 -6.89 39.00 -14.41
C TYR A 32 -7.57 38.11 -13.38
N ASN A 33 -8.45 38.72 -12.60
CA ASN A 33 -9.35 38.03 -11.70
C ASN A 33 -10.54 37.48 -12.49
N LEU A 34 -10.63 36.16 -12.60
CA LEU A 34 -11.68 35.51 -13.38
C LEU A 34 -13.09 35.62 -12.75
N SER A 35 -13.22 36.09 -11.50
CA SER A 35 -14.54 36.36 -10.90
C SER A 35 -15.10 37.74 -11.26
N GLU A 36 -14.31 38.61 -11.91
CA GLU A 36 -14.78 39.93 -12.36
C GLU A 36 -15.61 39.84 -13.63
N VAL A 37 -16.35 40.93 -13.90
CA VAL A 37 -17.19 41.06 -15.10
C VAL A 37 -16.34 40.87 -16.35
N GLY A 38 -16.79 39.98 -17.24
CA GLY A 38 -16.09 39.63 -18.47
C GLY A 38 -15.16 38.41 -18.36
N GLY A 39 -14.81 37.95 -17.15
CA GLY A 39 -14.06 36.70 -16.93
C GLY A 39 -12.79 36.58 -17.81
N PRO A 40 -12.51 35.39 -18.39
CA PRO A 40 -11.39 35.20 -19.31
C PRO A 40 -11.48 36.05 -20.59
N ARG A 41 -12.70 36.38 -21.04
CA ARG A 41 -12.94 37.08 -22.32
C ARG A 41 -12.30 38.45 -22.32
N ARG A 42 -12.37 39.17 -21.19
CA ARG A 42 -11.72 40.47 -21.02
C ARG A 42 -10.22 40.40 -21.34
N ALA A 43 -9.51 39.49 -20.66
CA ALA A 43 -8.06 39.29 -20.84
C ALA A 43 -7.71 38.87 -22.28
N LEU A 44 -8.50 37.97 -22.86
CA LEU A 44 -8.27 37.48 -24.22
C LEU A 44 -8.55 38.54 -25.29
N MET A 45 -9.48 39.47 -25.06
CA MET A 45 -9.75 40.59 -25.97
C MET A 45 -8.61 41.61 -25.92
N GLU A 46 -8.19 41.99 -24.71
CA GLU A 46 -7.12 42.97 -24.50
C GLU A 46 -5.79 42.51 -25.11
N HIS A 47 -5.50 41.20 -25.08
CA HIS A 47 -4.24 40.61 -25.60
C HIS A 47 -4.41 39.82 -26.90
N ARG A 48 -5.50 40.03 -27.65
CA ARG A 48 -5.83 39.23 -28.86
C ARG A 48 -4.70 39.22 -29.89
N HIS A 49 -4.05 40.37 -30.09
CA HIS A 49 -3.01 40.58 -31.10
C HIS A 49 -1.59 40.49 -30.53
N THR A 50 -1.45 39.94 -29.32
CA THR A 50 -0.14 39.81 -28.67
C THR A 50 0.58 38.56 -29.18
N ASP A 51 1.65 38.78 -29.95
CA ASP A 51 2.48 37.69 -30.45
C ASP A 51 3.11 36.87 -29.33
N ASN A 52 3.14 35.55 -29.50
CA ASN A 52 3.72 34.60 -28.55
C ASN A 52 3.21 34.78 -27.11
N LEU A 53 1.92 35.08 -26.97
CA LEU A 53 1.24 35.15 -25.68
C LEU A 53 1.19 33.75 -25.02
N ARG A 54 1.57 33.71 -23.74
CA ARG A 54 1.48 32.53 -22.88
C ARG A 54 0.55 32.86 -21.70
N ILE A 55 -0.44 32.01 -21.47
CA ILE A 55 -1.44 32.20 -20.42
C ILE A 55 -1.08 31.33 -19.22
N ILE A 56 -1.21 31.89 -18.02
CA ILE A 56 -1.06 31.17 -16.76
C ILE A 56 -2.45 31.00 -16.15
N ALA A 57 -3.05 29.83 -16.34
CA ALA A 57 -4.33 29.49 -15.74
C ALA A 57 -4.11 29.03 -14.29
N CYS A 58 -4.57 29.82 -13.32
CA CYS A 58 -4.47 29.51 -11.90
C CYS A 58 -5.82 28.99 -11.40
N GLY A 59 -5.98 27.67 -11.39
CA GLY A 59 -7.26 27.02 -11.14
C GLY A 59 -7.18 25.49 -11.17
N GLY A 60 -8.32 24.84 -11.35
CA GLY A 60 -8.40 23.42 -11.70
C GLY A 60 -8.65 23.19 -13.17
N ASP A 61 -8.87 21.93 -13.56
CA ASP A 61 -9.09 21.55 -14.96
C ASP A 61 -10.29 22.31 -15.59
N GLY A 62 -11.39 22.51 -14.85
CA GLY A 62 -12.52 23.32 -15.33
C GLY A 62 -12.20 24.81 -15.57
N THR A 63 -11.20 25.38 -14.89
CA THR A 63 -10.76 26.76 -15.18
C THR A 63 -10.03 26.82 -16.53
N VAL A 64 -9.24 25.81 -16.85
CA VAL A 64 -8.59 25.69 -18.17
C VAL A 64 -9.65 25.49 -19.25
N GLY A 65 -10.62 24.59 -19.01
CA GLY A 65 -11.75 24.37 -19.92
C GLY A 65 -12.52 25.65 -20.22
N TRP A 66 -12.82 26.47 -19.20
CA TRP A 66 -13.50 27.76 -19.39
C TRP A 66 -12.71 28.72 -20.29
N ILE A 67 -11.40 28.85 -20.06
CA ILE A 67 -10.52 29.70 -20.89
C ILE A 67 -10.54 29.21 -22.35
N LEU A 68 -10.43 27.90 -22.56
CA LEU A 68 -10.44 27.29 -23.89
C LEU A 68 -11.78 27.49 -24.62
N SER A 69 -12.91 27.36 -23.91
CA SER A 69 -14.23 27.63 -24.50
C SER A 69 -14.39 29.10 -24.88
N VAL A 70 -13.91 30.04 -24.06
CA VAL A 70 -13.95 31.47 -24.42
C VAL A 70 -13.08 31.75 -25.66
N MET A 71 -11.96 31.05 -25.84
CA MET A 71 -11.17 31.17 -27.07
C MET A 71 -11.91 30.65 -28.31
N ASP A 72 -12.69 29.58 -28.17
CA ASP A 72 -13.57 29.10 -29.24
C ASP A 72 -14.66 30.13 -29.56
N ASP A 73 -15.34 30.68 -28.54
CA ASP A 73 -16.40 31.68 -28.70
C ASP A 73 -15.90 33.01 -29.29
N MET A 74 -14.59 33.24 -29.22
CA MET A 74 -13.90 34.40 -29.81
C MET A 74 -13.28 34.07 -31.17
N GLU A 75 -13.50 32.85 -31.66
CA GLU A 75 -13.01 32.34 -32.94
C GLU A 75 -11.49 32.55 -33.11
N PHE A 76 -10.71 32.26 -32.06
CA PHE A 76 -9.25 32.35 -32.16
C PHE A 76 -8.72 31.39 -33.23
N PRO A 77 -7.97 31.88 -34.24
CA PRO A 77 -7.34 31.04 -35.24
C PRO A 77 -6.40 30.02 -34.57
N PRO A 78 -6.40 28.73 -34.97
CA PRO A 78 -5.58 27.70 -34.31
C PRO A 78 -4.08 28.05 -34.22
N ALA A 79 -3.53 28.72 -35.23
CA ALA A 79 -2.14 29.15 -35.26
C ALA A 79 -1.83 30.25 -34.22
N GLU A 80 -2.81 31.11 -33.93
CA GLU A 80 -2.71 32.27 -33.05
C GLU A 80 -3.16 31.98 -31.61
N ARG A 81 -3.72 30.79 -31.34
CA ARG A 81 -4.15 30.41 -29.99
C ARG A 81 -2.97 30.48 -29.01
N PRO A 82 -3.08 31.25 -27.91
CA PRO A 82 -1.99 31.34 -26.94
C PRO A 82 -1.86 30.04 -26.14
N ALA A 83 -0.63 29.69 -25.78
CA ALA A 83 -0.36 28.45 -25.06
C ALA A 83 -0.68 28.61 -23.56
N ILE A 84 -1.40 27.65 -22.98
CA ILE A 84 -1.83 27.69 -21.57
C ILE A 84 -0.94 26.81 -20.69
N GLY A 85 -0.33 27.42 -19.67
CA GLY A 85 0.30 26.74 -18.53
C GLY A 85 -0.59 26.78 -17.30
N ILE A 86 -0.42 25.81 -16.39
CA ILE A 86 -1.35 25.60 -15.28
C ILE A 86 -0.63 25.77 -13.93
N ILE A 87 -1.22 26.59 -13.06
CA ILE A 87 -0.96 26.54 -11.61
C ILE A 87 -2.09 25.71 -10.96
N PRO A 88 -1.81 24.48 -10.51
CA PRO A 88 -2.84 23.52 -10.11
C PRO A 88 -3.41 23.82 -8.71
N LEU A 89 -4.48 24.60 -8.68
CA LEU A 89 -5.21 24.98 -7.46
C LEU A 89 -6.42 24.08 -7.18
N GLY A 90 -6.96 23.38 -8.17
CA GLY A 90 -8.15 22.53 -8.03
C GLY A 90 -7.95 21.22 -7.24
N THR A 91 -9.03 20.43 -7.14
CA THR A 91 -9.01 19.10 -6.49
C THR A 91 -8.56 18.00 -7.47
N GLY A 92 -9.23 17.90 -8.64
CA GLY A 92 -8.83 17.10 -9.80
C GLY A 92 -8.06 17.97 -10.80
N ASN A 93 -6.73 17.90 -10.75
CA ASN A 93 -5.81 18.66 -11.61
C ASN A 93 -5.10 17.69 -12.55
N ASP A 94 -5.86 16.89 -13.27
CA ASP A 94 -5.36 15.75 -14.03
C ASP A 94 -4.74 16.21 -15.35
N LEU A 95 -5.25 17.29 -15.95
CA LEU A 95 -4.59 17.96 -17.06
C LEU A 95 -3.21 18.49 -16.62
N ALA A 96 -3.13 19.17 -15.47
CA ALA A 96 -1.87 19.68 -14.93
C ALA A 96 -0.84 18.57 -14.62
N ARG A 97 -1.30 17.40 -14.18
CA ARG A 97 -0.42 16.22 -13.98
C ARG A 97 0.11 15.68 -15.31
N SER A 98 -0.75 15.60 -16.32
CA SER A 98 -0.39 15.13 -17.66
C SER A 98 0.65 16.04 -18.32
N LEU A 99 0.59 17.35 -18.03
CA LEU A 99 1.51 18.37 -18.53
C LEU A 99 2.72 18.64 -17.61
N SER A 100 2.97 17.77 -16.62
CA SER A 100 4.10 17.87 -15.67
C SER A 100 4.13 19.11 -14.75
N TRP A 101 3.03 19.86 -14.64
CA TRP A 101 2.84 20.92 -13.64
C TRP A 101 2.56 20.37 -12.23
N GLY A 102 2.08 19.13 -12.17
CA GLY A 102 1.83 18.39 -10.92
C GLY A 102 0.41 18.58 -10.39
N GLY A 103 0.10 17.93 -9.27
CA GLY A 103 -1.26 17.90 -8.72
C GLY A 103 -1.60 19.07 -7.78
N LYS A 104 -0.62 19.78 -7.20
CA LYS A 104 -0.86 20.85 -6.21
C LYS A 104 0.19 21.95 -6.33
N PHE A 105 -0.24 23.21 -6.15
CA PHE A 105 0.66 24.34 -5.92
C PHE A 105 0.89 24.54 -4.42
N ARG A 106 2.16 24.49 -3.96
CA ARG A 106 2.57 24.78 -2.57
C ARG A 106 3.90 25.51 -2.55
N ASP A 107 3.91 26.68 -1.92
CA ASP A 107 5.09 27.44 -1.47
C ASP A 107 6.18 27.70 -2.52
N LYS A 108 5.87 27.57 -3.81
CA LYS A 108 6.83 27.79 -4.90
C LYS A 108 6.89 29.29 -5.22
N PRO A 109 8.09 29.90 -5.35
CA PRO A 109 8.23 31.29 -5.78
C PRO A 109 7.58 31.48 -7.14
N LEU A 110 6.81 32.55 -7.28
CA LEU A 110 6.13 32.82 -8.54
C LEU A 110 7.12 33.13 -9.66
N ARG A 111 8.25 33.79 -9.37
CA ARG A 111 9.36 33.97 -10.34
C ARG A 111 9.82 32.65 -10.95
N LYS A 112 9.94 31.59 -10.13
CA LYS A 112 10.26 30.25 -10.63
C LYS A 112 9.16 29.69 -11.54
N VAL A 113 7.90 29.92 -11.19
CA VAL A 113 6.78 29.50 -12.05
C VAL A 113 6.83 30.21 -13.39
N LEU A 114 7.09 31.52 -13.40
CA LEU A 114 7.24 32.30 -14.63
C LEU A 114 8.38 31.77 -15.51
N ILE A 115 9.53 31.43 -14.92
CA ILE A 115 10.66 30.82 -15.65
C ILE A 115 10.29 29.44 -16.22
N ASP A 116 9.64 28.59 -15.41
CA ASP A 116 9.17 27.28 -15.88
C ASP A 116 8.17 27.42 -17.03
N ILE A 117 7.29 28.43 -16.98
CA ILE A 117 6.31 28.72 -18.03
C ILE A 117 6.98 29.34 -19.25
N HIS A 118 8.02 30.15 -19.10
CA HIS A 118 8.81 30.68 -20.20
C HIS A 118 9.53 29.58 -20.99
N ASN A 119 10.13 28.64 -20.27
CA ASN A 119 10.91 27.54 -20.86
C ASN A 119 10.09 26.28 -21.13
N ALA A 120 8.78 26.32 -20.90
CA ALA A 120 7.91 25.19 -21.18
C ALA A 120 7.78 24.96 -22.69
N ASP A 121 7.76 23.68 -23.06
CA ASP A 121 7.51 23.25 -24.43
C ASP A 121 6.02 23.44 -24.75
N ILE A 122 5.73 23.81 -25.98
CA ILE A 122 4.36 23.93 -26.47
C ILE A 122 3.99 22.61 -27.15
N ILE A 123 2.89 22.00 -26.72
CA ILE A 123 2.27 20.87 -27.42
C ILE A 123 0.82 21.20 -27.74
N ASP A 124 0.26 20.45 -28.69
CA ASP A 124 -1.17 20.47 -28.95
C ASP A 124 -1.92 19.64 -27.89
N LEU A 125 -3.13 20.08 -27.57
CA LEU A 125 -4.16 19.32 -26.87
C LEU A 125 -5.33 19.16 -27.84
N ASP A 126 -5.62 17.92 -28.23
CA ASP A 126 -6.83 17.59 -28.98
C ASP A 126 -8.06 17.84 -28.11
N ARG A 127 -9.10 18.40 -28.72
CA ARG A 127 -10.37 18.71 -28.07
C ARG A 127 -11.49 18.11 -28.88
N TRP A 128 -12.52 17.65 -28.18
CA TRP A 128 -13.55 16.79 -28.73
C TRP A 128 -14.93 17.41 -28.50
N SER A 129 -15.78 17.43 -29.52
CA SER A 129 -17.16 17.89 -29.44
C SER A 129 -18.05 16.75 -28.96
N LEU A 130 -19.03 17.08 -28.12
CA LEU A 130 -20.09 16.17 -27.71
C LEU A 130 -21.41 16.68 -28.28
N SER A 131 -21.94 15.96 -29.27
CA SER A 131 -23.29 16.17 -29.75
C SER A 131 -24.25 15.26 -29.01
N TYR A 132 -25.43 15.78 -28.67
CA TYR A 132 -26.45 15.06 -27.91
C TYR A 132 -27.78 15.08 -28.67
N CYS A 133 -28.42 13.92 -28.77
CA CYS A 133 -29.75 13.75 -29.35
C CYS A 133 -30.64 12.97 -28.37
N PRO A 134 -31.73 13.57 -27.84
CA PRO A 134 -32.69 12.87 -27.00
C PRO A 134 -33.33 11.68 -27.74
N LEU A 135 -33.67 10.62 -27.00
CA LEU A 135 -34.46 9.50 -27.50
C LEU A 135 -35.80 9.42 -26.77
N SER A 136 -36.87 9.25 -27.55
CA SER A 136 -38.26 9.24 -27.06
C SER A 136 -38.74 7.86 -26.58
N GLU A 137 -38.04 6.78 -26.94
CA GLU A 137 -38.35 5.42 -26.49
C GLU A 137 -37.40 5.02 -25.36
N HIS A 138 -37.95 4.68 -24.20
CA HIS A 138 -37.15 4.29 -23.03
C HIS A 138 -37.93 3.40 -22.04
N GLY A 139 -37.19 2.64 -21.25
CA GLY A 139 -37.73 1.73 -20.23
C GLY A 139 -37.95 2.36 -18.84
N ASP A 140 -37.62 3.63 -18.66
CA ASP A 140 -37.62 4.28 -17.34
C ASP A 140 -39.02 4.71 -16.86
N THR A 141 -39.16 4.77 -15.54
CA THR A 141 -40.37 5.30 -14.89
C THR A 141 -40.47 6.83 -15.04
N PRO A 142 -41.68 7.42 -14.96
CA PRO A 142 -41.85 8.88 -15.00
C PRO A 142 -41.06 9.63 -13.92
N GLU A 143 -40.83 9.02 -12.75
CA GLU A 143 -40.10 9.61 -11.63
C GLU A 143 -38.58 9.65 -11.85
N GLU A 144 -38.02 8.60 -12.47
CA GLU A 144 -36.60 8.56 -12.85
C GLU A 144 -36.27 9.62 -13.90
N ILE A 145 -37.16 9.79 -14.88
CA ILE A 145 -37.03 10.79 -15.95
C ILE A 145 -37.18 12.21 -15.38
N ALA A 146 -38.09 12.42 -14.41
CA ALA A 146 -38.29 13.74 -13.80
C ALA A 146 -37.05 14.27 -13.07
N ASN A 147 -36.19 13.37 -12.57
CA ASN A 147 -34.97 13.70 -11.84
C ASN A 147 -33.69 13.69 -12.70
N ALA A 148 -33.83 13.44 -14.00
CA ALA A 148 -32.73 13.36 -14.97
C ALA A 148 -32.61 14.64 -15.81
N ASP A 149 -31.39 14.92 -16.24
CA ASP A 149 -30.99 16.09 -17.02
C ASP A 149 -31.36 15.92 -18.51
N ASP A 150 -31.86 17.00 -19.11
CA ASP A 150 -32.24 17.07 -20.54
C ASP A 150 -31.07 17.38 -21.47
N LYS A 151 -29.92 17.78 -20.93
CA LYS A 151 -28.73 18.19 -21.69
C LYS A 151 -27.45 17.91 -20.92
N LEU A 152 -26.37 17.66 -21.65
CA LEU A 152 -25.04 17.50 -21.06
C LEU A 152 -24.56 18.82 -20.41
N PRO A 153 -23.76 18.73 -19.34
CA PRO A 153 -23.22 19.91 -18.65
C PRO A 153 -22.18 20.66 -19.49
N LEU A 154 -21.52 19.97 -20.43
CA LEU A 154 -20.50 20.50 -21.33
C LEU A 154 -20.72 19.93 -22.74
N ASP A 155 -20.41 20.72 -23.77
CA ASP A 155 -20.43 20.32 -25.19
C ASP A 155 -19.01 19.97 -25.71
N VAL A 156 -18.01 20.06 -24.85
CA VAL A 156 -16.60 19.87 -25.18
C VAL A 156 -15.88 19.02 -24.14
N LEU A 157 -15.02 18.13 -24.62
CA LEU A 157 -14.18 17.23 -23.85
C LEU A 157 -12.71 17.57 -24.07
N ASN A 158 -12.01 17.92 -22.98
CA ASN A 158 -10.58 18.22 -22.97
C ASN A 158 -9.77 17.12 -22.29
N ASN A 159 -10.35 16.40 -21.32
CA ASN A 159 -9.63 15.43 -20.49
C ASN A 159 -10.18 14.01 -20.61
N TYR A 160 -11.42 13.80 -20.17
CA TYR A 160 -12.05 12.48 -20.19
C TYR A 160 -13.58 12.56 -20.10
N PHE A 161 -14.26 11.60 -20.73
CA PHE A 161 -15.69 11.33 -20.58
C PHE A 161 -15.87 9.95 -19.97
N SER A 162 -16.83 9.76 -19.07
CA SER A 162 -17.17 8.43 -18.59
C SER A 162 -18.66 8.24 -18.34
N VAL A 163 -19.09 6.99 -18.46
CA VAL A 163 -20.48 6.54 -18.23
C VAL A 163 -20.46 5.38 -17.24
N GLY A 164 -21.43 5.33 -16.32
CA GLY A 164 -21.59 4.23 -15.34
C GLY A 164 -21.17 4.57 -13.91
N ILE A 165 -20.68 3.57 -13.16
CA ILE A 165 -20.45 3.66 -11.70
C ILE A 165 -19.49 4.80 -11.31
N ASP A 166 -18.49 5.07 -12.13
CA ASP A 166 -17.53 6.13 -11.92
C ASP A 166 -18.19 7.53 -11.96
N ALA A 167 -18.96 7.79 -13.01
CA ALA A 167 -19.78 8.99 -13.13
C ALA A 167 -20.82 9.09 -12.01
N HIS A 168 -21.36 7.96 -11.55
CA HIS A 168 -22.27 7.92 -10.41
C HIS A 168 -21.62 8.43 -9.11
N ILE A 169 -20.39 8.00 -8.82
CA ILE A 169 -19.63 8.48 -7.65
C ILE A 169 -19.35 9.98 -7.77
N ALA A 170 -18.98 10.45 -8.97
CA ALA A 170 -18.82 11.87 -9.25
C ALA A 170 -20.12 12.64 -9.01
N LEU A 171 -21.26 12.13 -9.47
CA LEU A 171 -22.59 12.73 -9.28
C LEU A 171 -22.98 12.80 -7.80
N GLN A 172 -22.75 11.75 -7.02
CA GLN A 172 -23.00 11.77 -5.58
C GLN A 172 -22.15 12.82 -4.87
N PHE A 173 -20.85 12.91 -5.23
CA PHE A 173 -19.97 13.95 -4.71
C PHE A 173 -20.47 15.35 -5.07
N HIS A 174 -20.90 15.56 -6.31
CA HIS A 174 -21.43 16.86 -6.77
C HIS A 174 -22.71 17.25 -6.02
N LYS A 175 -23.68 16.32 -5.87
CA LYS A 175 -24.91 16.55 -5.09
C LYS A 175 -24.59 16.87 -3.63
N ALA A 176 -23.72 16.09 -2.98
CA ALA A 176 -23.32 16.32 -1.60
C ALA A 176 -22.60 17.68 -1.42
N ARG A 177 -21.76 18.06 -2.38
CA ARG A 177 -21.06 19.35 -2.40
C ARG A 177 -22.03 20.52 -2.54
N ASN A 178 -23.00 20.44 -3.43
CA ASN A 178 -23.97 21.51 -3.65
C ASN A 178 -24.92 21.67 -2.46
N SER A 179 -25.31 20.56 -1.81
CA SER A 179 -26.16 20.62 -0.62
C SER A 179 -25.43 21.18 0.61
N ASN A 180 -24.11 20.95 0.74
CA ASN A 180 -23.34 21.41 1.90
C ASN A 180 -21.97 22.02 1.51
N PRO A 181 -21.91 23.19 0.85
CA PRO A 181 -20.66 23.73 0.30
C PRO A 181 -19.53 23.93 1.32
N GLU A 182 -19.87 24.36 2.54
CA GLU A 182 -18.95 24.58 3.67
C GLU A 182 -18.17 23.32 4.05
N HIS A 183 -18.75 22.16 3.75
CA HIS A 183 -18.19 20.84 4.00
C HIS A 183 -17.23 20.34 2.91
N PHE A 184 -16.98 21.11 1.87
CA PHE A 184 -16.10 20.70 0.77
C PHE A 184 -15.00 21.71 0.46
N THR A 185 -14.71 22.59 1.42
CA THR A 185 -13.61 23.57 1.38
C THR A 185 -12.23 22.92 1.52
N SER A 186 -12.15 21.73 2.12
CA SER A 186 -10.91 21.00 2.34
C SER A 186 -10.63 19.96 1.26
N ARG A 187 -9.54 20.14 0.52
CA ARG A 187 -9.12 19.20 -0.53
C ARG A 187 -8.84 17.78 -0.01
N THR A 188 -8.24 17.63 1.16
CA THR A 188 -7.98 16.31 1.76
C THR A 188 -9.27 15.60 2.15
N ARG A 189 -10.27 16.36 2.64
CA ARG A 189 -11.59 15.83 2.96
C ARG A 189 -12.36 15.42 1.70
N ASN A 190 -12.24 16.21 0.64
CA ASN A 190 -12.84 15.89 -0.66
C ASN A 190 -12.26 14.59 -1.23
N LEU A 191 -10.93 14.44 -1.20
CA LEU A 191 -10.27 13.21 -1.65
C LEU A 191 -10.69 11.99 -0.81
N LEU A 192 -10.85 12.15 0.51
CA LEU A 192 -11.33 11.09 1.39
C LEU A 192 -12.78 10.69 1.08
N PHE A 193 -13.64 11.66 0.73
CA PHE A 193 -15.01 11.36 0.31
C PHE A 193 -15.03 10.45 -0.92
N TYR A 194 -14.24 10.76 -1.95
CA TYR A 194 -14.14 9.91 -3.15
C TYR A 194 -13.71 8.47 -2.79
N GLY A 195 -12.76 8.31 -1.86
CA GLY A 195 -12.33 7.00 -1.37
C GLY A 195 -13.43 6.23 -0.61
N LEU A 196 -14.19 6.92 0.25
CA LEU A 196 -15.25 6.30 1.06
C LEU A 196 -16.53 6.04 0.26
N ALA A 197 -16.92 6.95 -0.62
CA ALA A 197 -18.08 6.80 -1.51
C ALA A 197 -17.82 5.70 -2.56
N GLY A 198 -16.64 5.70 -3.19
CA GLY A 198 -16.21 4.61 -4.06
C GLY A 198 -16.19 3.26 -3.32
N GLY A 199 -15.68 3.24 -2.08
CA GLY A 199 -15.73 2.07 -1.21
C GLY A 199 -17.14 1.56 -0.94
N LYS A 200 -18.11 2.44 -0.69
CA LYS A 200 -19.50 2.10 -0.36
C LYS A 200 -20.28 1.58 -1.57
N ASP A 201 -20.09 2.19 -2.74
CA ASP A 201 -20.84 1.82 -3.95
C ASP A 201 -20.30 0.56 -4.63
N LEU A 202 -19.03 0.19 -4.40
CA LEU A 202 -18.49 -1.14 -4.75
C LEU A 202 -19.33 -2.29 -4.16
N PHE A 203 -19.97 -2.08 -3.00
CA PHE A 203 -20.83 -3.08 -2.35
C PHE A 203 -22.29 -3.06 -2.80
N LYS A 204 -22.76 -1.99 -3.45
CA LYS A 204 -24.20 -1.82 -3.75
C LYS A 204 -24.68 -2.49 -5.03
N HIS A 205 -23.79 -3.06 -5.84
CA HIS A 205 -24.12 -3.74 -7.11
C HIS A 205 -24.90 -2.90 -8.13
N GLN A 206 -25.08 -1.60 -7.88
CA GLN A 206 -25.69 -0.66 -8.81
C GLN A 206 -24.78 -0.55 -10.04
N TRP A 207 -25.36 -0.64 -11.24
CA TRP A 207 -24.66 -0.63 -12.54
C TRP A 207 -23.87 -1.90 -12.91
N ARG A 208 -24.10 -3.04 -12.23
CA ARG A 208 -23.58 -4.36 -12.66
C ARG A 208 -23.91 -4.72 -14.11
N ASN A 209 -25.07 -4.27 -14.57
CA ASN A 209 -25.61 -4.55 -15.89
C ASN A 209 -25.60 -3.29 -16.76
N LEU A 210 -24.59 -2.41 -16.61
CA LEU A 210 -24.51 -1.15 -17.38
C LEU A 210 -24.74 -1.37 -18.89
N MET A 211 -24.13 -2.41 -19.44
CA MET A 211 -24.19 -2.70 -20.88
C MET A 211 -25.54 -3.25 -21.37
N ASP A 212 -26.51 -3.50 -20.49
CA ASP A 212 -27.91 -3.74 -20.89
C ASP A 212 -28.63 -2.44 -21.26
N HIS A 213 -28.06 -1.30 -20.82
CA HIS A 213 -28.65 0.03 -20.97
C HIS A 213 -27.88 0.94 -21.93
N VAL A 214 -26.65 0.55 -22.28
CA VAL A 214 -25.73 1.37 -23.05
C VAL A 214 -25.16 0.56 -24.20
N THR A 215 -25.19 1.11 -25.41
CA THR A 215 -24.45 0.58 -26.56
C THR A 215 -23.31 1.51 -26.93
N ILE A 216 -22.17 0.97 -27.33
CA ILE A 216 -20.98 1.74 -27.67
C ILE A 216 -20.43 1.29 -29.01
N GLU A 217 -20.39 2.23 -29.95
CA GLU A 217 -19.75 2.10 -31.25
C GLU A 217 -18.52 3.02 -31.29
N CYS A 218 -17.40 2.52 -31.81
CA CYS A 218 -16.17 3.29 -31.99
C CYS A 218 -15.68 3.09 -33.42
N ASP A 219 -15.51 4.19 -34.16
CA ASP A 219 -15.14 4.18 -35.60
C ASP A 219 -15.99 3.23 -36.47
N GLY A 220 -17.29 3.15 -36.18
CA GLY A 220 -18.23 2.28 -36.91
C GLY A 220 -18.24 0.81 -36.47
N ILE A 221 -17.44 0.43 -35.46
CA ILE A 221 -17.40 -0.92 -34.89
C ILE A 221 -18.15 -0.94 -33.56
N ASP A 222 -19.14 -1.83 -33.44
CA ASP A 222 -19.88 -2.05 -32.19
C ASP A 222 -19.05 -2.88 -31.20
N TYR A 223 -18.78 -2.30 -30.02
CA TYR A 223 -18.05 -2.93 -28.92
C TYR A 223 -18.96 -3.42 -27.78
N THR A 224 -20.28 -3.24 -27.88
CA THR A 224 -21.25 -3.46 -26.80
C THR A 224 -21.15 -4.87 -26.21
N GLN A 225 -21.14 -5.91 -27.05
CA GLN A 225 -21.06 -7.30 -26.57
C GLN A 225 -19.72 -7.62 -25.88
N ARG A 226 -18.63 -7.01 -26.36
CA ARG A 226 -17.30 -7.20 -25.76
C ARG A 226 -17.21 -6.56 -24.37
N LEU A 227 -17.76 -5.36 -24.22
CA LEU A 227 -17.87 -4.68 -22.94
C LEU A 227 -18.78 -5.44 -21.98
N LYS A 228 -19.92 -5.96 -22.47
CA LYS A 228 -20.82 -6.79 -21.68
C LYS A 228 -20.13 -8.07 -21.18
N ALA A 229 -19.39 -8.76 -22.05
CA ALA A 229 -18.63 -9.96 -21.69
C ALA A 229 -17.51 -9.70 -20.66
N TYR A 230 -16.96 -8.48 -20.64
CA TYR A 230 -15.99 -8.07 -19.62
C TYR A 230 -16.62 -7.88 -18.23
N GLY A 231 -17.94 -7.72 -18.14
CA GLY A 231 -18.60 -7.29 -16.90
C GLY A 231 -18.34 -5.81 -16.61
N THR A 232 -18.34 -4.98 -17.66
CA THR A 232 -18.07 -3.54 -17.53
C THR A 232 -19.12 -2.82 -16.68
N HIS A 233 -18.65 -2.11 -15.66
CA HIS A 233 -19.45 -1.26 -14.78
C HIS A 233 -19.27 0.24 -15.09
N SER A 234 -18.19 0.59 -15.79
CA SER A 234 -17.97 1.92 -16.34
C SER A 234 -17.14 1.87 -17.62
N VAL A 235 -17.47 2.73 -18.58
CA VAL A 235 -16.67 2.94 -19.78
C VAL A 235 -16.10 4.35 -19.74
N MET A 236 -14.79 4.46 -19.96
CA MET A 236 -14.04 5.72 -19.96
C MET A 236 -13.47 6.00 -21.35
N PHE A 237 -13.58 7.24 -21.79
CA PHE A 237 -12.99 7.78 -23.01
C PHE A 237 -11.97 8.82 -22.56
N LEU A 238 -10.68 8.53 -22.72
CA LEU A 238 -9.59 9.35 -22.21
C LEU A 238 -8.93 10.10 -23.36
N ASN A 239 -8.70 11.40 -23.17
CA ASN A 239 -7.86 12.24 -24.02
C ASN A 239 -6.50 12.53 -23.37
N ILE A 240 -6.42 12.43 -22.04
CA ILE A 240 -5.19 12.67 -21.26
C ILE A 240 -4.79 11.46 -20.41
N ARG A 241 -3.51 11.41 -20.05
CA ARG A 241 -2.90 10.28 -19.33
C ARG A 241 -3.31 10.13 -17.87
N SER A 242 -3.71 11.21 -17.24
CA SER A 242 -4.02 11.25 -15.82
C SER A 242 -5.53 11.18 -15.62
N TYR A 243 -5.95 10.30 -14.71
CA TYR A 243 -7.35 10.15 -14.32
C TYR A 243 -7.47 10.06 -12.80
N ALA A 244 -8.62 10.46 -12.24
CA ALA A 244 -8.95 10.33 -10.82
C ALA A 244 -7.79 10.65 -9.85
N GLY A 245 -7.14 11.80 -10.03
CA GLY A 245 -6.10 12.25 -9.11
C GLY A 245 -4.69 11.74 -9.39
N GLY A 246 -4.42 11.19 -10.57
CA GLY A 246 -3.08 10.75 -11.00
C GLY A 246 -2.97 9.28 -11.40
N THR A 247 -4.07 8.54 -11.37
CA THR A 247 -4.14 7.15 -11.86
C THR A 247 -4.00 7.10 -13.38
N LYS A 248 -3.68 5.93 -13.93
CA LYS A 248 -3.42 5.71 -15.35
C LYS A 248 -4.19 4.49 -15.85
N PRO A 249 -5.46 4.64 -16.23
CA PRO A 249 -6.31 3.50 -16.57
C PRO A 249 -5.90 2.77 -17.85
N TRP A 250 -5.16 3.42 -18.76
CA TRP A 250 -4.72 2.84 -20.03
C TRP A 250 -3.46 1.96 -19.89
N ASN A 251 -3.53 0.71 -20.35
CA ASN A 251 -2.46 -0.30 -20.16
C ASN A 251 -1.59 -0.55 -21.41
N ARG A 252 -1.59 0.37 -22.38
CA ARG A 252 -0.74 0.38 -23.61
C ARG A 252 -0.92 -0.78 -24.59
N LYS A 253 -1.91 -1.66 -24.40
CA LYS A 253 -2.16 -2.80 -25.30
C LYS A 253 -2.35 -2.42 -26.78
N TYR A 254 -2.96 -1.26 -27.06
CA TYR A 254 -3.19 -0.78 -28.43
C TYR A 254 -2.28 0.36 -28.86
N GLY A 255 -1.25 0.69 -28.06
CA GLY A 255 -0.33 1.77 -28.36
C GLY A 255 -0.11 2.73 -27.18
N PRO A 256 0.83 3.67 -27.32
CA PRO A 256 1.02 4.73 -26.35
C PRO A 256 -0.18 5.68 -26.38
N GLN A 257 -0.58 6.15 -25.20
CA GLN A 257 -1.57 7.20 -25.07
C GLN A 257 -0.92 8.57 -25.28
N CYS A 258 -1.50 9.39 -26.15
CA CYS A 258 -1.06 10.75 -26.47
C CYS A 258 -2.29 11.68 -26.53
N MET A 259 -2.10 12.96 -26.20
CA MET A 259 -3.21 13.94 -26.18
C MET A 259 -3.26 14.79 -27.46
N ASN A 260 -2.49 14.41 -28.47
CA ASN A 260 -2.21 15.17 -29.69
C ASN A 260 -2.10 14.29 -30.95
N ASP A 261 -2.64 13.07 -30.89
CA ASP A 261 -2.63 12.09 -31.97
C ASP A 261 -4.00 11.97 -32.69
N GLY A 262 -5.01 12.71 -32.24
CA GLY A 262 -6.37 12.69 -32.76
C GLY A 262 -7.11 11.40 -32.40
N LEU A 263 -6.77 10.75 -31.28
CA LEU A 263 -7.41 9.53 -30.80
C LEU A 263 -7.92 9.68 -29.36
N LEU A 264 -8.99 8.95 -29.03
CA LEU A 264 -9.47 8.72 -27.68
C LEU A 264 -9.17 7.29 -27.25
N GLU A 265 -8.63 7.10 -26.05
CA GLU A 265 -8.51 5.78 -25.46
C GLU A 265 -9.83 5.34 -24.81
N VAL A 266 -10.35 4.19 -25.26
CA VAL A 266 -11.56 3.59 -24.68
C VAL A 266 -11.16 2.51 -23.69
N VAL A 267 -11.58 2.65 -22.44
CA VAL A 267 -11.24 1.75 -21.32
C VAL A 267 -12.51 1.21 -20.68
N ALA A 268 -12.56 -0.11 -20.53
CA ALA A 268 -13.55 -0.80 -19.72
C ALA A 268 -13.05 -0.93 -18.28
N ILE A 269 -13.92 -0.60 -17.33
CA ILE A 269 -13.65 -0.66 -15.90
C ILE A 269 -14.72 -1.53 -15.25
N ASP A 270 -14.30 -2.55 -14.52
CA ASP A 270 -15.15 -3.25 -13.57
C ASP A 270 -14.94 -2.70 -12.13
N ASN A 271 -15.66 -3.27 -11.16
CA ASN A 271 -15.54 -2.86 -9.76
C ASN A 271 -14.13 -3.13 -9.18
N LEU A 272 -13.46 -4.20 -9.58
CA LEU A 272 -12.15 -4.53 -9.05
C LEU A 272 -11.09 -3.57 -9.61
N ASP A 273 -11.14 -3.30 -10.91
CA ASP A 273 -10.30 -2.33 -11.61
C ASP A 273 -10.38 -0.98 -10.92
N LEU A 274 -11.61 -0.49 -10.67
CA LEU A 274 -11.83 0.79 -10.00
C LEU A 274 -11.17 0.84 -8.61
N ALA A 275 -11.20 -0.27 -7.87
CA ALA A 275 -10.57 -0.38 -6.55
C ALA A 275 -9.04 -0.39 -6.62
N ILE A 276 -8.43 -0.97 -7.65
CA ILE A 276 -6.97 -1.10 -7.78
C ILE A 276 -6.29 0.03 -8.56
N LEU A 277 -7.03 0.90 -9.27
CA LEU A 277 -6.49 2.03 -10.05
C LEU A 277 -5.53 2.91 -9.21
N HIS A 278 -5.89 3.19 -7.95
CA HIS A 278 -5.07 4.00 -7.05
C HIS A 278 -3.82 3.28 -6.53
N ALA A 279 -3.76 1.95 -6.64
CA ALA A 279 -2.59 1.13 -6.31
C ALA A 279 -1.65 0.93 -7.53
N GLY A 280 -1.89 1.64 -8.63
CA GLY A 280 -1.13 1.50 -9.88
C GLY A 280 -1.67 0.43 -10.82
N GLY A 281 -2.85 -0.12 -10.54
CA GLY A 281 -3.60 -0.95 -11.49
C GLY A 281 -4.11 -0.13 -12.69
N SER A 282 -4.67 -0.84 -13.67
CA SER A 282 -5.19 -0.29 -14.92
C SER A 282 -6.50 -0.99 -15.29
N GLY A 283 -7.36 -0.34 -16.07
CA GLY A 283 -8.52 -0.99 -16.64
C GLY A 283 -8.18 -1.86 -17.85
N ALA A 284 -9.21 -2.46 -18.45
CA ALA A 284 -9.07 -3.15 -19.72
C ALA A 284 -9.17 -2.16 -20.88
N SER A 285 -8.06 -1.95 -21.59
CA SER A 285 -8.06 -1.23 -22.86
C SER A 285 -8.96 -1.94 -23.88
N VAL A 286 -9.83 -1.18 -24.54
CA VAL A 286 -10.82 -1.68 -25.52
C VAL A 286 -10.35 -1.38 -26.93
N CYS A 287 -10.14 -0.11 -27.25
CA CYS A 287 -9.62 0.40 -28.52
C CYS A 287 -9.07 1.84 -28.35
N GLN A 288 -8.49 2.38 -29.41
CA GLN A 288 -8.30 3.82 -29.63
C GLN A 288 -9.15 4.22 -30.83
N CYS A 289 -9.89 5.33 -30.75
CA CYS A 289 -10.82 5.72 -31.81
C CYS A 289 -10.84 7.22 -32.11
N LYS A 290 -11.27 7.58 -33.33
CA LYS A 290 -11.48 8.99 -33.78
C LYS A 290 -12.91 9.47 -33.60
N ARG A 291 -13.85 8.55 -33.44
CA ARG A 291 -15.26 8.85 -33.26
C ARG A 291 -15.90 7.79 -32.37
N ALA A 292 -16.64 8.24 -31.37
CA ALA A 292 -17.41 7.35 -30.51
C ALA A 292 -18.89 7.73 -30.53
N VAL A 293 -19.75 6.72 -30.56
CA VAL A 293 -21.21 6.88 -30.44
C VAL A 293 -21.67 6.06 -29.25
N ILE A 294 -22.28 6.73 -28.28
CA ILE A 294 -22.82 6.14 -27.07
C ILE A 294 -24.33 6.32 -27.12
N THR A 295 -25.09 5.23 -27.08
CA THR A 295 -26.55 5.28 -27.05
C THR A 295 -27.04 4.68 -25.74
N THR A 296 -27.91 5.39 -25.02
CA THR A 296 -28.53 4.92 -23.79
C THR A 296 -30.04 4.76 -23.96
N ASN A 297 -30.61 3.68 -23.40
CA ASN A 297 -32.05 3.40 -23.41
C ASN A 297 -32.73 3.63 -22.04
N SER A 298 -31.94 4.07 -21.06
CA SER A 298 -32.35 4.45 -19.71
C SER A 298 -31.60 5.70 -19.24
N CYS A 299 -31.97 6.21 -18.07
CA CYS A 299 -31.28 7.29 -17.40
C CYS A 299 -29.96 6.79 -16.83
N VAL A 300 -28.83 7.32 -17.33
CA VAL A 300 -27.49 6.81 -16.97
C VAL A 300 -26.60 7.96 -16.47
N PRO A 301 -25.86 7.78 -15.36
CA PRO A 301 -24.92 8.78 -14.88
C PRO A 301 -23.72 8.88 -15.84
N MET A 302 -23.36 10.12 -16.15
CA MET A 302 -22.25 10.46 -17.03
C MET A 302 -21.42 11.59 -16.43
N GLN A 303 -20.15 11.70 -16.80
CA GLN A 303 -19.34 12.87 -16.50
C GLN A 303 -18.48 13.30 -17.68
N ILE A 304 -18.28 14.61 -17.80
CA ILE A 304 -17.39 15.22 -18.80
C ILE A 304 -16.41 16.11 -18.03
N ASP A 305 -15.12 15.84 -18.14
CA ASP A 305 -14.05 16.62 -17.49
C ASP A 305 -14.23 16.85 -15.98
N GLY A 306 -14.90 15.92 -15.30
CA GLY A 306 -15.21 16.02 -13.86
C GLY A 306 -16.55 16.68 -13.52
N GLU A 307 -17.33 17.13 -14.50
CA GLU A 307 -18.70 17.64 -14.32
C GLU A 307 -19.72 16.51 -14.56
N PRO A 308 -20.37 16.00 -13.50
CA PRO A 308 -21.28 14.87 -13.61
C PRO A 308 -22.74 15.30 -13.85
N CYS A 309 -23.51 14.42 -14.48
CA CYS A 309 -24.94 14.58 -14.74
C CYS A 309 -25.63 13.20 -14.70
N LEU A 310 -26.96 13.20 -14.55
CA LEU A 310 -27.78 12.01 -14.76
C LEU A 310 -28.57 12.22 -16.05
N MET A 311 -28.11 11.66 -17.16
CA MET A 311 -28.71 11.98 -18.47
C MET A 311 -29.92 11.12 -18.76
N LYS A 312 -30.97 11.73 -19.33
CA LYS A 312 -32.07 11.01 -19.98
C LYS A 312 -31.58 10.13 -21.14
N PRO A 313 -32.34 9.10 -21.53
CA PRO A 313 -32.09 8.27 -22.71
C PRO A 313 -31.72 9.10 -23.94
N CYS A 314 -30.54 8.83 -24.50
CA CYS A 314 -30.00 9.67 -25.55
C CYS A 314 -28.95 8.98 -26.39
N LYS A 315 -28.64 9.62 -27.53
CA LYS A 315 -27.47 9.33 -28.34
C LYS A 315 -26.46 10.45 -28.20
N ILE A 316 -25.24 10.10 -27.80
CA ILE A 316 -24.10 10.99 -27.68
C ILE A 316 -23.09 10.63 -28.77
N VAL A 317 -22.60 11.64 -29.48
CA VAL A 317 -21.56 11.49 -30.50
C VAL A 317 -20.36 12.32 -30.07
N ILE A 318 -19.21 11.66 -29.90
CA ILE A 318 -17.93 12.29 -29.59
C ILE A 318 -17.08 12.29 -30.86
N GLU A 319 -16.72 13.49 -31.33
CA GLU A 319 -15.96 13.71 -32.55
C GLU A 319 -14.88 14.76 -32.33
N TYR A 320 -13.82 14.72 -33.15
CA TYR A 320 -12.75 15.71 -33.09
C TYR A 320 -13.31 17.12 -33.35
N ARG A 321 -12.98 18.08 -32.46
CA ARG A 321 -13.41 19.48 -32.57
C ARG A 321 -12.29 20.35 -33.14
N ASN A 322 -11.22 20.49 -32.39
CA ASN A 322 -10.07 21.32 -32.72
C ASN A 322 -8.86 20.99 -31.82
N ARG A 323 -7.79 21.77 -31.95
CA ARG A 323 -6.61 21.75 -31.07
C ARG A 323 -6.44 23.07 -30.34
N SER A 324 -5.84 22.99 -29.16
CA SER A 324 -5.38 24.16 -28.42
C SER A 324 -3.95 23.95 -27.91
N LYS A 325 -3.19 25.03 -27.84
CA LYS A 325 -1.80 24.98 -27.38
C LYS A 325 -1.76 24.92 -25.85
N VAL A 326 -1.02 23.96 -25.31
CA VAL A 326 -0.77 23.83 -23.87
C VAL A 326 0.72 23.75 -23.60
N LEU A 327 1.12 24.24 -22.43
CA LEU A 327 2.51 24.25 -22.01
C LEU A 327 2.82 22.99 -21.23
N VAL A 328 3.87 22.27 -21.61
CA VAL A 328 4.43 21.15 -20.84
C VAL A 328 5.66 21.64 -20.11
N ARG A 329 5.67 21.44 -18.79
CA ARG A 329 6.80 21.90 -17.99
C ARG A 329 8.05 21.08 -18.27
N ASN A 330 9.08 21.74 -18.79
CA ASN A 330 10.42 21.17 -18.85
C ASN A 330 11.03 21.13 -17.42
N LYS A 331 11.34 19.94 -16.93
CA LYS A 331 11.77 19.75 -15.52
C LYS A 331 13.17 20.29 -15.23
N THR A 332 14.02 20.49 -16.24
CA THR A 332 15.43 20.88 -16.07
C THR A 332 15.67 22.38 -16.29
N ALA A 333 14.80 23.07 -17.02
CA ALA A 333 15.05 24.43 -17.49
C ALA A 333 15.13 25.52 -16.40
N SER A 334 14.34 25.44 -15.32
CA SER A 334 14.37 26.48 -14.26
C SER A 334 15.51 26.37 -13.27
N TYR A 335 16.45 25.45 -13.45
CA TYR A 335 17.69 25.38 -12.66
C TYR A 335 18.86 26.12 -13.32
N ALA A 336 18.67 26.67 -14.52
CA ALA A 336 19.70 27.42 -15.25
C ALA A 336 19.72 28.93 -14.93
N VAL A 337 18.68 29.46 -14.28
CA VAL A 337 18.55 30.89 -13.96
C VAL A 337 19.02 31.15 -12.52
N LYS A 338 19.96 32.08 -12.35
CA LYS A 338 20.42 32.57 -11.04
C LYS A 338 19.48 33.66 -10.54
N ASP A 339 18.77 33.40 -9.44
CA ASP A 339 17.84 34.32 -8.79
C ASP A 339 17.84 34.01 -7.30
N ASP A 340 18.11 35.00 -6.44
CA ASP A 340 18.34 34.78 -5.01
C ASP A 340 17.10 34.24 -4.28
N GLU A 341 15.87 34.61 -4.67
CA GLU A 341 14.63 34.08 -4.07
C GLU A 341 14.42 32.62 -4.49
N ILE A 342 14.70 32.30 -5.75
CA ILE A 342 14.59 30.94 -6.29
C ILE A 342 15.70 30.05 -5.73
N GLU A 343 16.92 30.57 -5.60
CA GLU A 343 18.06 29.89 -5.01
C GLU A 343 17.87 29.71 -3.51
N ASP A 344 17.35 30.70 -2.78
CA ASP A 344 17.01 30.56 -1.35
C ASP A 344 15.82 29.64 -1.14
N TRP A 345 14.78 29.69 -1.98
CA TRP A 345 13.69 28.72 -1.92
C TRP A 345 14.16 27.32 -2.29
N ALA A 346 14.95 27.19 -3.36
CA ALA A 346 15.53 25.94 -3.77
C ALA A 346 16.47 25.45 -2.69
N ALA A 347 17.26 26.31 -2.05
CA ALA A 347 18.12 26.00 -0.92
C ALA A 347 17.29 25.64 0.30
N LYS A 348 16.20 26.31 0.65
CA LYS A 348 15.29 25.96 1.76
C LYS A 348 14.53 24.67 1.50
N LYS A 349 14.16 24.39 0.25
CA LYS A 349 13.53 23.13 -0.17
C LYS A 349 14.57 22.02 -0.24
N ILE A 350 15.77 22.31 -0.73
CA ILE A 350 16.92 21.43 -0.75
C ILE A 350 17.35 21.17 0.66
N GLN A 351 17.36 22.14 1.59
CA GLN A 351 17.77 22.16 3.00
C GLN A 351 16.65 21.70 3.93
N SER A 352 15.38 21.73 3.54
CA SER A 352 14.32 20.96 4.19
C SER A 352 14.40 19.52 3.72
N SER A 353 14.66 19.30 2.41
CA SER A 353 15.00 18.00 1.85
C SER A 353 16.37 17.52 2.30
N PHE A 354 17.32 18.38 2.73
CA PHE A 354 18.71 18.20 3.20
C PHE A 354 18.78 18.32 4.70
N LYS A 355 17.75 18.78 5.40
CA LYS A 355 17.53 18.53 6.83
C LYS A 355 16.85 17.18 6.93
N LEU A 356 15.84 16.85 6.11
CA LEU A 356 15.41 15.46 5.90
C LEU A 356 16.60 14.60 5.44
N TYR A 357 17.37 15.04 4.45
CA TYR A 357 18.49 14.28 3.89
C TYR A 357 19.78 14.38 4.72
N LYS A 358 20.07 15.37 5.57
CA LYS A 358 21.17 15.31 6.57
C LYS A 358 20.73 14.61 7.83
N HIS A 359 19.46 14.64 8.20
CA HIS A 359 18.96 13.77 9.27
C HIS A 359 18.97 12.30 8.80
N GLN A 360 18.67 12.05 7.52
CA GLN A 360 18.84 10.74 6.86
C GLN A 360 20.32 10.42 6.48
N LYS A 361 21.18 11.39 6.15
CA LYS A 361 22.59 11.20 5.71
C LYS A 361 23.60 11.34 6.85
N SER A 362 23.28 11.96 7.98
CA SER A 362 24.04 11.72 9.22
C SER A 362 23.80 10.29 9.71
N GLN A 363 22.65 9.69 9.37
CA GLN A 363 22.46 8.24 9.42
C GLN A 363 23.12 7.50 8.24
N SER A 364 23.13 8.06 7.01
CA SER A 364 23.66 7.39 5.80
C SER A 364 25.12 7.68 5.42
N ARG A 365 25.91 8.39 6.22
CA ARG A 365 27.35 8.64 5.98
C ARG A 365 28.23 7.38 6.10
N LYS A 366 27.62 6.20 6.20
CA LYS A 366 28.32 4.93 5.94
C LYS A 366 28.13 4.40 4.52
N THR A 367 27.24 4.95 3.68
CA THR A 367 27.01 4.40 2.33
C THR A 367 26.43 5.44 1.37
N THR A 368 27.29 6.04 0.56
CA THR A 368 26.96 6.62 -0.76
C THR A 368 28.05 6.14 -1.71
N ALA A 369 27.75 5.64 -2.91
CA ALA A 369 27.37 6.44 -4.08
C ALA A 369 26.78 5.55 -5.21
N ALA A 370 25.64 5.94 -5.79
CA ALA A 370 25.47 6.40 -7.20
C ALA A 370 25.34 5.25 -8.24
N GLY A 371 24.38 5.20 -9.18
CA GLY A 371 23.30 6.08 -9.63
C GLY A 371 22.56 5.48 -10.85
N ALA A 372 21.48 6.15 -11.28
CA ALA A 372 20.79 6.15 -12.59
C ALA A 372 20.15 4.87 -13.21
N ILE A 373 18.80 4.83 -13.13
CA ILE A 373 17.75 4.60 -14.17
C ILE A 373 18.06 3.71 -15.40
N GLU A 374 17.31 2.59 -15.61
CA GLU A 374 16.25 2.37 -16.65
C GLU A 374 15.72 0.92 -16.62
N TYR A 375 14.47 0.66 -17.03
CA TYR A 375 13.86 -0.69 -17.14
C TYR A 375 13.19 -0.82 -18.52
N VAL A 376 13.72 -1.69 -19.40
CA VAL A 376 12.98 -2.53 -20.38
C VAL A 376 13.79 -3.83 -20.64
N GLN A 377 13.04 -4.91 -20.91
CA GLN A 377 13.34 -6.34 -21.09
C GLN A 377 14.64 -6.79 -21.78
N VAL A 378 14.98 -8.03 -21.42
CA VAL A 378 16.12 -8.90 -21.74
C VAL A 378 16.24 -9.26 -23.23
N ASP A 379 17.46 -9.16 -23.78
CA ASP A 379 18.02 -10.16 -24.70
C ASP A 379 19.56 -10.20 -24.52
N HIS A 380 20.13 -11.39 -24.29
CA HIS A 380 21.56 -11.58 -24.08
C HIS A 380 22.18 -12.26 -25.30
N SER A 381 22.49 -11.46 -26.32
CA SER A 381 23.56 -11.78 -27.25
C SER A 381 24.16 -10.50 -27.84
N ALA A 382 25.50 -10.47 -27.92
CA ALA A 382 26.36 -9.45 -28.52
C ALA A 382 26.88 -8.28 -27.63
N ILE A 383 28.17 -8.42 -27.26
CA ILE A 383 29.21 -7.38 -27.15
C ILE A 383 29.22 -6.45 -25.90
N GLY A 384 30.18 -6.70 -25.00
CA GLY A 384 31.14 -5.68 -24.52
C GLY A 384 30.78 -4.75 -23.34
N CYS A 385 30.89 -5.25 -22.11
CA CYS A 385 31.27 -4.54 -20.86
C CYS A 385 30.52 -3.24 -20.46
N LYS A 386 29.66 -3.30 -19.41
CA LYS A 386 29.47 -2.27 -18.35
C LYS A 386 28.62 -2.79 -17.16
N ARG A 387 29.17 -2.65 -15.95
CA ARG A 387 28.71 -3.01 -14.57
C ARG A 387 27.24 -3.48 -14.38
N GLY A 388 27.07 -4.73 -13.94
CA GLY A 388 25.78 -5.30 -13.53
C GLY A 388 25.37 -5.01 -12.07
N ILE A 389 24.06 -4.96 -11.83
CA ILE A 389 23.41 -4.83 -10.51
C ILE A 389 23.78 -6.05 -9.66
N THR A 390 24.23 -5.85 -8.42
CA THR A 390 24.61 -6.95 -7.53
C THR A 390 23.44 -7.40 -6.65
N ASP A 391 23.46 -8.63 -6.12
CA ASP A 391 22.45 -9.11 -5.15
C ASP A 391 22.30 -8.18 -3.94
N LYS A 392 23.39 -7.51 -3.54
CA LYS A 392 23.36 -6.52 -2.45
C LYS A 392 22.50 -5.30 -2.78
N ASP A 393 22.49 -4.87 -4.04
CA ASP A 393 21.67 -3.75 -4.50
C ASP A 393 20.18 -4.12 -4.51
N LEU A 394 19.85 -5.35 -4.90
CA LEU A 394 18.49 -5.88 -4.88
C LEU A 394 17.97 -6.04 -3.44
N THR A 395 18.77 -6.61 -2.53
CA THR A 395 18.42 -6.71 -1.12
C THR A 395 18.19 -5.33 -0.50
N MET A 396 19.06 -4.37 -0.78
CA MET A 396 18.91 -3.00 -0.27
C MET A 396 17.61 -2.35 -0.79
N PHE A 397 17.25 -2.57 -2.04
CA PHE A 397 16.00 -2.07 -2.61
C PHE A 397 14.76 -2.67 -1.94
N VAL A 398 14.74 -3.99 -1.73
CA VAL A 398 13.64 -4.68 -1.04
C VAL A 398 13.48 -4.17 0.40
N VAL A 399 14.58 -3.94 1.11
CA VAL A 399 14.57 -3.36 2.46
C VAL A 399 13.92 -1.98 2.47
N ILE A 400 14.29 -1.11 1.54
CA ILE A 400 13.73 0.26 1.46
C ILE A 400 12.23 0.20 1.16
N LEU A 401 11.79 -0.62 0.21
CA LEU A 401 10.37 -0.79 -0.10
C LEU A 401 9.58 -1.30 1.12
N ASN A 402 10.12 -2.29 1.82
CA ASN A 402 9.50 -2.85 3.01
C ASN A 402 9.40 -1.82 4.14
N GLN A 403 10.43 -0.98 4.34
CA GLN A 403 10.40 0.11 5.32
C GLN A 403 9.35 1.18 4.97
N LEU A 404 9.23 1.55 3.69
CA LEU A 404 8.20 2.48 3.22
C LEU A 404 6.79 1.90 3.41
N GLY A 405 6.59 0.63 3.06
CA GLY A 405 5.34 -0.09 3.33
C GLY A 405 5.01 -0.14 4.81
N GLY A 406 5.99 -0.44 5.67
CA GLY A 406 5.84 -0.42 7.12
C GLY A 406 5.48 0.95 7.69
N LEU A 407 6.02 2.03 7.13
CA LEU A 407 5.65 3.40 7.50
C LEU A 407 4.19 3.71 7.14
N LEU A 408 3.74 3.29 5.95
CA LEU A 408 2.35 3.47 5.51
C LEU A 408 1.37 2.70 6.40
N VAL A 409 1.67 1.45 6.73
CA VAL A 409 0.84 0.62 7.61
C VAL A 409 0.85 1.15 9.06
N SER A 410 1.95 1.77 9.51
CA SER A 410 2.06 2.39 10.84
C SER A 410 1.14 3.60 11.05
N VAL A 411 0.62 4.22 9.99
CA VAL A 411 -0.27 5.39 10.10
C VAL A 411 -1.53 5.06 10.91
N PHE A 412 -2.15 3.91 10.67
CA PHE A 412 -3.39 3.52 11.33
C PHE A 412 -3.23 3.26 12.84
N PRO A 413 -2.26 2.44 13.31
CA PRO A 413 -1.95 2.32 14.73
C PRO A 413 -1.64 3.66 15.41
N LEU A 414 -0.94 4.58 14.75
CA LEU A 414 -0.65 5.91 15.30
C LEU A 414 -1.92 6.76 15.49
N PHE A 415 -2.90 6.66 14.59
CA PHE A 415 -4.22 7.27 14.80
C PHE A 415 -4.96 6.67 15.99
N ILE A 416 -4.89 5.35 16.19
CA ILE A 416 -5.46 4.70 17.37
C ILE A 416 -4.80 5.23 18.64
N VAL A 417 -3.47 5.36 18.67
CA VAL A 417 -2.75 5.92 19.81
C VAL A 417 -3.18 7.37 20.06
N LEU A 418 -3.27 8.20 19.03
CA LEU A 418 -3.75 9.58 19.17
C LEU A 418 -5.16 9.61 19.78
N PHE A 419 -6.07 8.77 19.27
CA PHE A 419 -7.42 8.64 19.82
C PHE A 419 -7.40 8.17 21.29
N MET A 420 -6.57 7.19 21.64
CA MET A 420 -6.42 6.71 23.02
C MET A 420 -5.88 7.81 23.93
N VAL A 421 -4.94 8.62 23.48
CA VAL A 421 -4.39 9.76 24.22
C VAL A 421 -5.46 10.81 24.45
N LEU A 422 -6.26 11.14 23.43
CA LEU A 422 -7.37 12.08 23.54
C LEU A 422 -8.47 11.59 24.51
N ARG A 423 -8.76 10.28 24.50
CA ARG A 423 -9.83 9.69 25.31
C ARG A 423 -9.44 9.38 26.76
N HIS A 424 -8.24 8.85 26.97
CA HIS A 424 -7.83 8.29 28.28
C HIS A 424 -6.68 9.07 28.93
N GLY A 425 -6.14 10.09 28.24
CA GLY A 425 -5.04 10.91 28.70
C GLY A 425 -3.67 10.30 28.42
N ARG A 426 -2.68 11.18 28.22
CA ARG A 426 -1.29 10.79 27.90
C ARG A 426 -0.68 9.85 28.93
N LYS A 427 -0.88 10.11 30.24
CA LYS A 427 -0.24 9.30 31.30
C LYS A 427 -0.61 7.82 31.17
N ARG A 428 -1.90 7.50 31.11
CA ARG A 428 -2.38 6.10 31.01
C ARG A 428 -1.89 5.36 29.77
N VAL A 429 -1.69 6.06 28.64
CA VAL A 429 -1.27 5.43 27.38
C VAL A 429 0.23 5.10 27.36
N PHE A 430 1.07 5.93 27.98
CA PHE A 430 2.53 5.77 27.91
C PHE A 430 3.17 5.23 29.19
N GLU A 431 2.41 5.10 30.28
CA GLU A 431 2.88 4.53 31.54
C GLU A 431 3.11 3.01 31.38
N VAL A 432 4.26 2.54 31.86
CA VAL A 432 4.63 1.13 31.93
C VAL A 432 4.99 0.85 33.37
N LYS A 433 4.38 -0.18 33.96
CA LYS A 433 4.60 -0.55 35.35
C LYS A 433 5.99 -1.17 35.50
N GLU A 434 6.72 -0.71 36.50
CA GLU A 434 8.01 -1.30 36.86
C GLU A 434 7.80 -2.68 37.49
N ARG A 435 8.61 -3.66 37.07
CA ARG A 435 8.53 -5.04 37.54
C ARG A 435 9.92 -5.54 37.91
N LEU A 436 10.28 -5.44 39.18
CA LEU A 436 11.63 -5.79 39.66
C LEU A 436 11.80 -7.29 39.91
N LEU A 437 10.76 -7.96 40.40
CA LEU A 437 10.79 -9.37 40.79
C LEU A 437 9.99 -10.25 39.81
N PRO A 438 10.45 -11.49 39.53
CA PRO A 438 9.71 -12.41 38.70
C PRO A 438 8.38 -12.79 39.37
N PRO A 439 7.26 -12.85 38.62
CA PRO A 439 6.03 -13.42 39.12
C PRO A 439 6.23 -14.86 39.59
N ALA A 440 5.60 -15.24 40.71
CA ALA A 440 5.78 -16.55 41.34
C ALA A 440 5.52 -17.73 40.40
N ILE A 441 4.66 -17.55 39.39
CA ILE A 441 4.35 -18.58 38.40
C ILE A 441 5.56 -18.96 37.53
N LEU A 442 6.53 -18.05 37.35
CA LEU A 442 7.76 -18.30 36.59
C LEU A 442 8.81 -19.06 37.39
N THR A 443 8.80 -18.94 38.71
CA THR A 443 9.76 -19.59 39.62
C THR A 443 9.21 -20.87 40.25
N ASP A 444 8.01 -21.31 39.83
CA ASP A 444 7.37 -22.50 40.35
C ASP A 444 8.16 -23.75 39.87
N PRO A 445 8.79 -24.51 40.79
CA PRO A 445 9.63 -25.66 40.43
C PRO A 445 8.89 -26.76 39.66
N LYS A 446 7.54 -26.75 39.68
CA LYS A 446 6.76 -27.71 38.91
C LYS A 446 7.03 -27.62 37.41
N TRP A 447 7.41 -26.45 36.90
CA TRP A 447 7.65 -26.25 35.47
C TRP A 447 9.01 -26.77 34.99
N GLY A 448 10.00 -26.82 35.88
CA GLY A 448 11.35 -27.26 35.55
C GLY A 448 12.41 -26.48 36.32
N GLU A 449 13.65 -26.80 36.05
CA GLU A 449 14.83 -26.13 36.60
C GLU A 449 15.42 -25.19 35.55
N HIS A 450 15.77 -23.98 35.97
CA HIS A 450 16.38 -22.99 35.10
C HIS A 450 17.88 -23.26 34.95
N GLY A 451 18.38 -23.18 33.72
CA GLY A 451 19.78 -23.36 33.38
C GLY A 451 20.27 -22.31 32.41
N TYR A 452 21.61 -22.23 32.28
CA TYR A 452 22.26 -21.33 31.34
C TYR A 452 23.39 -22.06 30.61
N LEU A 453 23.43 -21.90 29.29
CA LEU A 453 24.49 -22.40 28.43
C LEU A 453 25.34 -21.25 27.92
N GLN A 454 26.65 -21.45 27.90
CA GLN A 454 27.58 -20.54 27.22
C GLN A 454 27.82 -21.07 25.79
N LEU A 455 27.17 -20.45 24.82
CA LEU A 455 27.37 -20.73 23.40
C LEU A 455 28.43 -19.77 22.81
N PRO A 456 28.94 -20.03 21.59
CA PRO A 456 29.85 -19.11 20.91
C PRO A 456 29.26 -17.70 20.75
N GLY A 457 29.70 -16.77 21.60
CA GLY A 457 29.28 -15.36 21.58
C GLY A 457 27.86 -15.10 22.07
N LEU A 458 27.24 -16.04 22.80
CA LEU A 458 25.88 -15.91 23.31
C LEU A 458 25.69 -16.71 24.62
N LYS A 459 25.29 -16.07 25.71
CA LYS A 459 24.74 -16.75 26.89
C LYS A 459 23.24 -17.01 26.67
N LEU A 460 22.84 -18.28 26.74
CA LEU A 460 21.48 -18.73 26.48
C LEU A 460 20.83 -19.27 27.75
N HIS A 461 19.60 -18.83 28.01
CA HIS A 461 18.74 -19.34 29.08
C HIS A 461 17.88 -20.49 28.57
N TYR A 462 17.68 -21.50 29.41
CA TYR A 462 16.75 -22.59 29.16
C TYR A 462 16.10 -23.07 30.46
N VAL A 463 14.99 -23.79 30.33
CA VAL A 463 14.35 -24.53 31.43
C VAL A 463 14.28 -26.00 31.05
N GLU A 464 14.72 -26.87 31.96
CA GLU A 464 14.70 -28.31 31.77
C GLU A 464 13.79 -29.05 32.74
N LYS A 465 13.27 -30.18 32.28
CA LYS A 465 12.47 -31.09 33.10
C LYS A 465 12.59 -32.53 32.60
N GLY A 466 12.72 -33.47 33.52
CA GLY A 466 12.86 -34.90 33.21
C GLY A 466 14.30 -35.39 33.40
N ASP A 467 14.49 -36.69 33.22
CA ASP A 467 15.79 -37.35 33.42
C ASP A 467 16.72 -37.10 32.23
N HIS A 468 17.89 -36.50 32.47
CA HIS A 468 18.91 -36.19 31.46
C HIS A 468 19.45 -37.40 30.67
N LYS A 469 19.19 -38.63 31.12
CA LYS A 469 19.54 -39.87 30.40
C LYS A 469 18.52 -40.25 29.33
N LYS A 470 17.33 -39.65 29.35
CA LYS A 470 16.27 -39.90 28.36
C LYS A 470 16.54 -39.12 27.08
N PRO A 471 15.92 -39.51 25.94
CA PRO A 471 16.07 -38.77 24.69
C PRO A 471 15.68 -37.30 24.85
N LEU A 472 16.44 -36.41 24.23
CA LEU A 472 16.22 -34.97 24.29
C LEU A 472 15.00 -34.56 23.46
N MET A 473 14.09 -33.80 24.08
CA MET A 473 13.01 -33.07 23.42
C MET A 473 13.26 -31.58 23.59
N LEU A 474 13.65 -30.90 22.50
CA LEU A 474 14.03 -29.49 22.50
C LEU A 474 12.88 -28.63 21.96
N MET A 475 12.52 -27.57 22.68
CA MET A 475 11.35 -26.74 22.38
C MET A 475 11.76 -25.29 22.09
N LEU A 476 11.34 -24.79 20.92
CA LEU A 476 11.61 -23.44 20.41
C LEU A 476 10.31 -22.63 20.34
N HIS A 477 10.21 -21.55 21.12
CA HIS A 477 9.03 -20.65 21.10
C HIS A 477 9.07 -19.65 19.93
N GLY A 478 8.01 -18.85 19.76
CA GLY A 478 7.93 -17.81 18.73
C GLY A 478 7.79 -16.38 19.26
N PHE A 479 7.12 -15.52 18.50
CA PHE A 479 6.84 -14.12 18.85
C PHE A 479 5.38 -13.94 19.31
N PRO A 480 5.11 -13.11 20.34
CA PRO A 480 6.01 -12.55 21.34
C PRO A 480 6.06 -13.44 22.59
N GLU A 481 6.75 -14.59 22.50
CA GLU A 481 6.75 -15.63 23.53
C GLU A 481 8.13 -15.79 24.19
N PHE A 482 8.23 -16.78 25.08
CA PHE A 482 9.47 -17.24 25.72
C PHE A 482 9.26 -18.70 26.18
N TRP A 483 10.24 -19.32 26.86
CA TRP A 483 10.19 -20.75 27.26
C TRP A 483 8.86 -21.18 27.91
N PHE A 484 8.23 -20.26 28.65
CA PHE A 484 7.02 -20.52 29.44
C PHE A 484 5.77 -20.85 28.61
N SER A 485 5.76 -20.55 27.31
CA SER A 485 4.72 -21.02 26.39
C SER A 485 4.64 -22.55 26.33
N TRP A 486 5.75 -23.23 26.59
CA TRP A 486 5.87 -24.69 26.56
C TRP A 486 5.65 -25.37 27.91
N ARG A 487 5.28 -24.63 28.97
CA ARG A 487 5.18 -25.17 30.35
C ARG A 487 4.32 -26.44 30.47
N HIS A 488 3.25 -26.54 29.68
CA HIS A 488 2.37 -27.70 29.67
C HIS A 488 3.00 -28.91 28.98
N GLN A 489 3.78 -28.67 27.92
CA GLN A 489 4.52 -29.70 27.18
C GLN A 489 5.73 -30.17 28.00
N LEU A 490 6.49 -29.25 28.62
CA LEU A 490 7.57 -29.57 29.57
C LEU A 490 7.07 -30.54 30.64
N LEU A 491 5.95 -30.21 31.30
CA LEU A 491 5.36 -31.05 32.34
C LEU A 491 4.92 -32.41 31.78
N HIS A 492 4.18 -32.42 30.67
CA HIS A 492 3.59 -33.65 30.13
C HIS A 492 4.62 -34.64 29.59
N PHE A 493 5.64 -34.18 28.87
CA PHE A 493 6.62 -35.04 28.21
C PHE A 493 7.82 -35.41 29.09
N SER A 494 8.05 -34.72 30.22
CA SER A 494 9.17 -35.02 31.14
C SER A 494 9.16 -36.44 31.73
N LYS A 495 8.01 -37.13 31.67
CA LYS A 495 7.89 -38.55 32.05
C LYS A 495 8.67 -39.48 31.11
N ASP A 496 8.83 -39.14 29.84
CA ASP A 496 9.42 -40.00 28.80
C ASP A 496 10.68 -39.42 28.15
N TYR A 497 10.90 -38.11 28.31
CA TYR A 497 11.95 -37.36 27.63
C TYR A 497 12.67 -36.43 28.59
N TRP A 498 13.91 -36.10 28.26
CA TRP A 498 14.56 -34.92 28.80
C TRP A 498 14.05 -33.70 28.03
N CYS A 499 13.14 -32.95 28.63
CA CYS A 499 12.51 -31.81 27.97
C CYS A 499 13.28 -30.54 28.27
N VAL A 500 13.64 -29.79 27.23
CA VAL A 500 14.37 -28.52 27.33
C VAL A 500 13.63 -27.47 26.51
N ALA A 501 13.19 -26.38 27.15
CA ALA A 501 12.64 -25.21 26.47
C ALA A 501 13.60 -24.05 26.60
N ILE A 502 14.05 -23.48 25.48
CA ILE A 502 15.01 -22.37 25.48
C ILE A 502 14.29 -21.04 25.39
N ASP A 503 14.92 -19.97 25.87
CA ASP A 503 14.63 -18.62 25.37
C ASP A 503 15.50 -18.38 24.14
N ASN A 504 14.85 -18.19 22.99
CA ASN A 504 15.57 -17.89 21.75
C ASN A 504 16.38 -16.59 21.89
N ARG A 505 17.45 -16.46 21.08
CA ARG A 505 18.25 -15.24 20.97
C ARG A 505 17.36 -13.98 20.93
N GLY A 506 17.63 -13.01 21.79
CA GLY A 506 16.83 -11.78 21.87
C GLY A 506 15.65 -11.81 22.84
N TYR A 507 15.31 -12.95 23.44
CA TYR A 507 14.18 -13.12 24.35
C TYR A 507 14.61 -13.42 25.79
N GLY A 508 13.67 -13.24 26.72
CA GLY A 508 13.78 -13.66 28.12
C GLY A 508 15.11 -13.32 28.78
N ASP A 509 15.78 -14.32 29.36
CA ASP A 509 17.09 -14.16 30.01
C ASP A 509 18.27 -14.52 29.10
N THR A 510 17.99 -14.91 27.85
CA THR A 510 19.01 -15.04 26.80
C THR A 510 19.52 -13.66 26.37
N GLU A 511 20.81 -13.56 26.01
CA GLU A 511 21.36 -12.28 25.57
C GLU A 511 20.70 -11.79 24.27
N LYS A 512 20.75 -10.46 24.10
CA LYS A 512 20.00 -9.72 23.09
C LYS A 512 20.98 -8.94 22.22
N PRO A 513 21.78 -9.62 21.38
CA PRO A 513 22.79 -8.96 20.55
C PRO A 513 22.13 -7.92 19.65
N THR A 514 22.82 -6.79 19.44
CA THR A 514 22.29 -5.68 18.64
C THR A 514 22.56 -5.89 17.15
N GLY A 515 21.69 -5.35 16.29
CA GLY A 515 21.82 -5.46 14.83
C GLY A 515 20.91 -6.54 14.23
N ILE A 516 20.37 -6.27 13.04
CA ILE A 516 19.43 -7.17 12.34
C ILE A 516 20.15 -8.45 11.89
N ASP A 517 21.42 -8.34 11.50
CA ASP A 517 22.24 -9.44 11.03
C ASP A 517 22.46 -10.53 12.08
N GLN A 518 22.26 -10.20 13.36
CA GLN A 518 22.34 -11.15 14.48
C GLN A 518 21.16 -12.11 14.55
N TYR A 519 20.09 -11.84 13.79
CA TYR A 519 18.83 -12.58 13.81
C TYR A 519 18.53 -13.26 12.46
N HIS A 520 19.52 -13.41 11.58
CA HIS A 520 19.39 -14.25 10.40
C HIS A 520 19.23 -15.73 10.79
N LEU A 521 18.42 -16.46 10.03
CA LEU A 521 18.12 -17.88 10.26
C LEU A 521 19.36 -18.76 10.45
N ASP A 522 20.47 -18.44 9.77
CA ASP A 522 21.73 -19.17 9.94
C ASP A 522 22.29 -19.10 11.36
N LYS A 523 22.22 -17.93 12.01
CA LYS A 523 22.68 -17.76 13.39
C LYS A 523 21.70 -18.40 14.36
N LEU A 524 20.39 -18.24 14.12
CA LEU A 524 19.36 -18.84 14.96
C LEU A 524 19.42 -20.38 14.94
N ALA A 525 19.63 -20.99 13.77
CA ALA A 525 19.82 -22.44 13.66
C ALA A 525 21.18 -22.90 14.20
N ALA A 526 22.22 -22.08 14.10
CA ALA A 526 23.50 -22.38 14.76
C ALA A 526 23.37 -22.39 16.29
N ASP A 527 22.54 -21.52 16.87
CA ASP A 527 22.26 -21.55 18.30
C ASP A 527 21.62 -22.88 18.70
N VAL A 528 20.63 -23.38 17.94
CA VAL A 528 20.00 -24.70 18.17
C VAL A 528 21.04 -25.83 18.11
N LYS A 529 21.94 -25.81 17.12
CA LYS A 529 23.04 -26.77 17.00
C LYS A 529 23.89 -26.78 18.28
N HIS A 530 24.39 -25.61 18.68
CA HIS A 530 25.27 -25.49 19.84
C HIS A 530 24.57 -25.84 21.15
N VAL A 531 23.25 -25.60 21.27
CA VAL A 531 22.47 -26.06 22.43
C VAL A 531 22.51 -27.59 22.52
N ILE A 532 22.19 -28.29 21.44
CA ILE A 532 22.18 -29.77 21.43
C ILE A 532 23.57 -30.32 21.79
N GLU A 533 24.63 -29.75 21.22
CA GLU A 533 26.03 -30.13 21.52
C GLU A 533 26.41 -29.83 22.97
N ALA A 534 26.08 -28.66 23.49
CA ALA A 534 26.40 -28.25 24.87
C ALA A 534 25.64 -29.08 25.92
N LEU A 535 24.46 -29.58 25.57
CA LEU A 535 23.69 -30.53 26.37
C LEU A 535 24.24 -31.98 26.27
N GLY A 536 25.29 -32.21 25.48
CA GLY A 536 25.94 -33.52 25.33
C GLY A 536 25.14 -34.51 24.47
N GLN A 537 24.18 -34.03 23.69
CA GLN A 537 23.31 -34.87 22.86
C GLN A 537 23.74 -34.81 21.39
N LYS A 538 23.44 -35.88 20.65
CA LYS A 538 23.73 -35.94 19.20
C LYS A 538 22.55 -35.51 18.34
N LYS A 539 21.34 -35.74 18.84
CA LYS A 539 20.08 -35.54 18.14
C LYS A 539 18.95 -35.29 19.14
N CYS A 540 17.84 -34.75 18.66
CA CYS A 540 16.66 -34.48 19.48
C CYS A 540 15.36 -34.69 18.71
N ILE A 541 14.26 -34.82 19.46
CA ILE A 541 12.93 -34.49 18.96
C ILE A 541 12.77 -32.98 19.08
N LEU A 542 12.55 -32.30 17.96
CA LEU A 542 12.50 -30.85 17.91
C LEU A 542 11.05 -30.37 17.85
N LEU A 543 10.64 -29.51 18.77
CA LEU A 543 9.34 -28.84 18.78
C LEU A 543 9.55 -27.36 18.48
N GLY A 544 8.77 -26.79 17.56
CA GLY A 544 8.86 -25.38 17.21
C GLY A 544 7.49 -24.73 17.00
N HIS A 545 7.29 -23.53 17.57
CA HIS A 545 6.10 -22.71 17.38
C HIS A 545 6.45 -21.36 16.73
N ASP A 546 5.62 -20.87 15.80
CA ASP A 546 5.81 -19.59 15.10
C ASP A 546 7.27 -19.40 14.62
N TRP A 547 8.05 -18.42 15.09
CA TRP A 547 9.47 -18.28 14.71
C TRP A 547 10.34 -19.48 15.11
N GLY A 548 10.08 -20.12 16.25
CA GLY A 548 10.70 -21.38 16.61
C GLY A 548 10.34 -22.49 15.62
N GLY A 549 9.15 -22.42 15.01
CA GLY A 549 8.77 -23.23 13.88
C GLY A 549 9.64 -22.96 12.64
N ALA A 550 9.86 -21.68 12.31
CA ALA A 550 10.65 -21.30 11.14
C ALA A 550 12.12 -21.69 11.30
N ILE A 551 12.66 -21.52 12.51
CA ILE A 551 13.99 -22.01 12.90
C ILE A 551 14.03 -23.53 12.77
N GLY A 552 13.01 -24.24 13.27
CA GLY A 552 12.94 -25.70 13.23
C GLY A 552 12.97 -26.27 11.81
N TYR A 553 12.15 -25.73 10.90
CA TYR A 553 12.21 -26.11 9.48
C TYR A 553 13.59 -25.85 8.86
N TYR A 554 14.19 -24.69 9.13
CA TYR A 554 15.50 -24.37 8.58
C TYR A 554 16.60 -25.27 9.15
N PHE A 555 16.56 -25.54 10.46
CA PHE A 555 17.48 -26.41 11.17
C PHE A 555 17.38 -27.85 10.68
N ALA A 556 16.17 -28.41 10.59
CA ALA A 556 15.95 -29.78 10.11
C ALA A 556 16.39 -29.97 8.65
N GLY A 557 16.34 -28.94 7.82
CA GLY A 557 16.89 -29.01 6.46
C GLY A 557 18.43 -28.92 6.44
N LYS A 558 19.03 -28.15 7.35
CA LYS A 558 20.47 -27.87 7.37
C LYS A 558 21.28 -28.92 8.12
N TYR A 559 20.72 -29.49 9.19
CA TYR A 559 21.33 -30.50 10.07
C TYR A 559 20.36 -31.67 10.31
N PRO A 560 19.89 -32.36 9.24
CA PRO A 560 18.92 -33.44 9.36
C PRO A 560 19.38 -34.56 10.30
N GLU A 561 20.69 -34.80 10.41
CA GLU A 561 21.30 -35.81 11.29
C GLU A 561 21.10 -35.55 12.79
N MET A 562 20.78 -34.29 13.16
CA MET A 562 20.54 -33.88 14.55
C MET A 562 19.06 -33.88 14.93
N VAL A 563 18.16 -34.27 14.02
CA VAL A 563 16.71 -34.23 14.23
C VAL A 563 16.13 -35.63 14.03
N ASP A 564 15.67 -36.25 15.12
CA ASP A 564 14.93 -37.51 15.05
C ASP A 564 13.56 -37.31 14.40
N GLN A 565 12.83 -36.32 14.89
CA GLN A 565 11.49 -35.94 14.41
C GLN A 565 11.30 -34.46 14.66
N TYR A 566 10.61 -33.78 13.73
CA TYR A 566 10.27 -32.38 13.86
C TYR A 566 8.76 -32.22 14.04
N VAL A 567 8.36 -31.59 15.15
CA VAL A 567 6.97 -31.23 15.45
C VAL A 567 6.83 -29.72 15.36
N VAL A 568 5.98 -29.26 14.45
CA VAL A 568 5.69 -27.83 14.28
C VAL A 568 4.29 -27.53 14.79
N VAL A 569 4.19 -26.51 15.66
CA VAL A 569 2.93 -26.02 16.21
C VAL A 569 2.61 -24.68 15.57
N ASN A 570 1.44 -24.55 14.94
CA ASN A 570 0.92 -23.29 14.35
C ASN A 570 1.93 -22.50 13.48
N LEU A 571 2.74 -23.21 12.66
CA LEU A 571 3.45 -22.59 11.55
C LEU A 571 3.43 -23.46 10.28
N PRO A 572 2.94 -22.93 9.14
CA PRO A 572 3.09 -23.59 7.85
C PRO A 572 4.55 -23.60 7.39
N HIS A 573 4.89 -24.50 6.48
CA HIS A 573 6.21 -24.52 5.87
C HIS A 573 6.56 -23.14 5.26
N PRO A 574 7.74 -22.56 5.49
CA PRO A 574 8.07 -21.20 5.05
C PRO A 574 7.91 -20.95 3.55
N LEU A 575 8.13 -21.96 2.69
CA LEU A 575 7.86 -21.86 1.26
C LEU A 575 6.36 -21.89 0.92
N SER A 576 5.55 -22.61 1.68
CA SER A 576 4.09 -22.57 1.53
C SER A 576 3.56 -21.19 1.95
N LEU A 577 4.04 -20.66 3.08
CA LEU A 577 3.73 -19.32 3.52
C LEU A 577 4.13 -18.26 2.49
N ALA A 578 5.35 -18.32 1.95
CA ALA A 578 5.80 -17.42 0.90
C ALA A 578 4.93 -17.51 -0.36
N ARG A 579 4.54 -18.73 -0.77
CA ARG A 579 3.62 -18.94 -1.90
C ARG A 579 2.27 -18.28 -1.63
N GLN A 580 1.69 -18.43 -0.44
CA GLN A 580 0.42 -17.79 -0.08
C GLN A 580 0.53 -16.28 0.06
N LEU A 581 1.66 -15.74 0.55
CA LEU A 581 1.91 -14.30 0.54
C LEU A 581 1.96 -13.73 -0.88
N THR A 582 2.43 -14.52 -1.86
CA THR A 582 2.44 -14.09 -3.27
C THR A 582 1.12 -14.29 -4.01
N LYS A 583 0.32 -15.30 -3.67
CA LYS A 583 -0.86 -15.70 -4.45
C LYS A 583 -2.21 -15.57 -3.72
N GLY A 584 -2.23 -15.63 -2.40
CA GLY A 584 -3.44 -15.67 -1.57
C GLY A 584 -3.73 -14.33 -0.89
N TRP A 585 -4.93 -13.79 -1.13
CA TRP A 585 -5.38 -12.54 -0.48
C TRP A 585 -5.58 -12.70 1.03
N ASP A 586 -6.08 -13.85 1.48
CA ASP A 586 -6.28 -14.15 2.91
C ASP A 586 -4.98 -13.99 3.72
N GLN A 587 -3.91 -14.67 3.30
CA GLN A 587 -2.62 -14.59 3.97
C GLN A 587 -2.01 -13.18 3.93
N ARG A 588 -2.16 -12.46 2.81
CA ARG A 588 -1.65 -11.08 2.70
C ARG A 588 -2.31 -10.14 3.72
N LEU A 589 -3.62 -10.25 3.90
CA LEU A 589 -4.36 -9.46 4.88
C LEU A 589 -3.98 -9.85 6.31
N LYS A 590 -3.87 -11.15 6.60
CA LYS A 590 -3.44 -11.66 7.91
C LYS A 590 -2.01 -11.22 8.26
N SER A 591 -1.11 -11.10 7.28
CA SER A 591 0.31 -10.75 7.47
C SER A 591 0.65 -9.25 7.45
N TRP A 592 -0.32 -8.35 7.66
CA TRP A 592 -0.07 -6.89 7.71
C TRP A 592 1.02 -6.51 8.71
N TYR A 593 1.11 -7.24 9.82
CA TYR A 593 2.06 -7.01 10.90
C TYR A 593 3.52 -7.23 10.46
N MET A 594 3.76 -8.13 9.49
CA MET A 594 5.11 -8.38 8.97
C MET A 594 5.68 -7.15 8.26
N LEU A 595 4.83 -6.39 7.57
CA LEU A 595 5.17 -5.09 6.97
C LEU A 595 5.32 -4.01 8.04
N PHE A 596 4.38 -3.95 8.99
CA PHE A 596 4.45 -3.02 10.13
C PHE A 596 5.79 -3.12 10.88
N PHE A 597 6.28 -4.33 11.14
CA PHE A 597 7.55 -4.58 11.83
C PHE A 597 8.81 -4.15 11.06
N GLN A 598 8.69 -3.84 9.76
CA GLN A 598 9.78 -3.26 8.98
C GLN A 598 10.00 -1.78 9.34
N CYS A 599 9.02 -1.13 9.96
CA CYS A 599 9.16 0.26 10.40
C CYS A 599 10.18 0.35 11.55
N PRO A 600 11.17 1.27 11.48
CA PRO A 600 12.12 1.47 12.57
C PRO A 600 11.46 2.11 13.79
N ILE A 601 11.75 1.60 14.99
CA ILE A 601 11.40 2.17 16.31
C ILE A 601 9.90 2.15 16.65
N ILE A 602 9.02 2.47 15.70
CA ILE A 602 7.58 2.60 15.92
C ILE A 602 6.99 1.31 16.50
N PRO A 603 7.22 0.11 15.93
CA PRO A 603 6.64 -1.10 16.47
C PRO A 603 7.15 -1.43 17.88
N GLU A 604 8.44 -1.29 18.15
CA GLU A 604 9.03 -1.48 19.49
C GLU A 604 8.35 -0.57 20.53
N ARG A 605 8.07 0.68 20.17
CA ARG A 605 7.41 1.65 21.06
C ARG A 605 5.94 1.34 21.23
N LEU A 606 5.24 0.98 20.16
CA LEU A 606 3.82 0.66 20.19
C LEU A 606 3.52 -0.58 21.02
N MET A 607 4.39 -1.60 20.97
CA MET A 607 4.25 -2.81 21.77
C MET A 607 4.30 -2.56 23.28
N ARG A 608 4.86 -1.42 23.71
CA ARG A 608 4.98 -1.05 25.14
C ARG A 608 3.82 -0.20 25.67
N LEU A 609 2.93 0.28 24.82
CA LEU A 609 1.86 1.19 25.25
C LEU A 609 0.86 0.51 26.20
N GLY A 610 0.32 1.32 27.12
CA GLY A 610 -0.66 0.90 28.10
C GLY A 610 -0.16 -0.25 28.97
N ASP A 611 1.08 -0.17 29.46
CA ASP A 611 1.72 -1.25 30.22
C ASP A 611 1.76 -2.59 29.45
N MET A 612 2.18 -2.55 28.17
CA MET A 612 2.21 -3.70 27.26
C MET A 612 0.84 -4.40 27.13
N ASN A 613 -0.22 -3.61 26.94
CA ASN A 613 -1.60 -4.08 26.78
C ASN A 613 -1.80 -5.07 25.60
N SER A 614 -0.81 -5.16 24.70
CA SER A 614 -0.76 -6.16 23.63
C SER A 614 -0.82 -7.59 24.18
N PHE A 615 -0.22 -7.88 25.34
CA PHE A 615 -0.33 -9.21 25.97
C PHE A 615 -1.74 -9.47 26.52
N ASP A 616 -2.41 -8.45 27.05
CA ASP A 616 -3.81 -8.59 27.50
C ASP A 616 -4.74 -8.88 26.32
N LEU A 617 -4.49 -8.23 25.17
CA LEU A 617 -5.21 -8.46 23.92
C LEU A 617 -4.91 -9.83 23.31
N MET A 618 -3.65 -10.27 23.32
CA MET A 618 -3.22 -11.61 22.88
C MET A 618 -4.00 -12.69 23.64
N MET A 619 -4.14 -12.55 24.95
CA MET A 619 -4.86 -13.51 25.79
C MET A 619 -6.38 -13.28 25.80
N LYS A 620 -6.90 -12.27 25.07
CA LYS A 620 -8.32 -11.92 25.09
C LYS A 620 -9.13 -12.91 24.27
N GLY A 621 -10.03 -13.63 24.94
CA GLY A 621 -10.90 -14.62 24.30
C GLY A 621 -10.36 -16.04 24.39
N ILE A 622 -9.12 -16.23 24.85
CA ILE A 622 -8.57 -17.56 25.14
C ILE A 622 -9.00 -17.96 26.55
N GLN A 623 -9.62 -19.14 26.69
CA GLN A 623 -10.00 -19.69 27.99
C GLN A 623 -8.77 -20.27 28.69
N ILE A 624 -8.08 -19.46 29.48
CA ILE A 624 -6.87 -19.86 30.22
C ILE A 624 -7.05 -19.59 31.71
N GLU A 625 -6.67 -20.57 32.53
CA GLU A 625 -6.58 -20.41 33.98
C GLU A 625 -5.53 -19.37 34.39
N ASN A 626 -5.81 -18.58 35.43
CA ASN A 626 -4.88 -17.59 35.97
C ASN A 626 -4.36 -16.59 34.92
N ARG A 627 -5.23 -16.18 33.98
CA ARG A 627 -4.90 -15.25 32.89
C ARG A 627 -4.11 -14.03 33.33
N ASP A 628 -4.50 -13.39 34.44
CA ASP A 628 -3.82 -12.18 34.91
C ASP A 628 -2.37 -12.46 35.34
N GLN A 629 -2.11 -13.58 35.99
CA GLN A 629 -0.75 -14.00 36.35
C GLN A 629 0.07 -14.34 35.10
N LEU A 630 -0.56 -14.96 34.09
CA LEU A 630 0.08 -15.23 32.81
C LEU A 630 0.44 -13.93 32.10
N CYS A 631 -0.49 -12.98 31.98
CA CYS A 631 -0.21 -11.66 31.40
C CYS A 631 0.95 -10.96 32.14
N GLU A 632 0.96 -10.99 33.47
CA GLU A 632 2.06 -10.40 34.25
C GLU A 632 3.40 -11.11 34.03
N ALA A 633 3.41 -12.42 33.81
CA ALA A 633 4.62 -13.17 33.46
C ALA A 633 5.20 -12.73 32.10
N TYR A 634 4.35 -12.53 31.09
CA TYR A 634 4.77 -11.98 29.79
C TYR A 634 5.28 -10.55 29.93
N LYS A 635 4.52 -9.68 30.61
CA LYS A 635 4.92 -8.28 30.84
C LYS A 635 6.22 -8.18 31.64
N TYR A 636 6.45 -9.06 32.62
CA TYR A 636 7.72 -9.14 33.34
C TYR A 636 8.89 -9.52 32.42
N THR A 637 8.68 -10.51 31.55
CA THR A 637 9.72 -11.00 30.63
C THR A 637 10.11 -9.93 29.59
N PHE A 638 9.15 -9.12 29.16
CA PHE A 638 9.36 -8.00 28.23
C PHE A 638 9.53 -6.63 28.91
N ARG A 639 9.87 -6.61 30.21
CA ARG A 639 9.98 -5.36 31.00
C ARG A 639 11.07 -4.41 30.52
N ASP A 640 12.15 -4.94 29.94
CA ASP A 640 13.27 -4.13 29.47
C ASP A 640 12.79 -3.20 28.33
N PRO A 641 13.14 -1.89 28.36
CA PRO A 641 12.83 -0.97 27.28
C PRO A 641 13.16 -1.42 25.86
N ASN A 642 14.16 -2.29 25.70
CA ASN A 642 14.65 -2.81 24.43
C ASN A 642 14.25 -4.27 24.19
N ALA A 643 13.41 -4.88 25.05
CA ALA A 643 13.03 -6.30 24.97
C ALA A 643 12.43 -6.70 23.61
N PHE A 644 11.73 -5.78 22.93
CA PHE A 644 11.12 -6.05 21.63
C PHE A 644 12.08 -5.88 20.43
N GLN A 645 13.27 -5.30 20.62
CA GLN A 645 14.20 -5.03 19.52
C GLN A 645 14.71 -6.33 18.87
N GLY A 646 15.17 -7.29 19.68
CA GLY A 646 15.60 -8.59 19.19
C GLY A 646 14.47 -9.35 18.49
N PRO A 647 13.33 -9.60 19.17
CA PRO A 647 12.14 -10.25 18.61
C PRO A 647 11.67 -9.67 17.27
N ILE A 648 11.58 -8.34 17.15
CA ILE A 648 11.17 -7.68 15.89
C ILE A 648 12.23 -7.83 14.79
N ASN A 649 13.52 -7.92 15.15
CA ASN A 649 14.58 -8.11 14.16
C ASN A 649 14.50 -9.47 13.43
N TYR A 650 13.77 -10.47 13.94
CA TYR A 650 13.51 -11.71 13.18
C TYR A 650 12.76 -11.39 11.88
N TYR A 651 11.71 -10.56 11.96
CA TYR A 651 10.94 -10.12 10.78
C TYR A 651 11.77 -9.26 9.83
N ARG A 652 12.66 -8.41 10.36
CA ARG A 652 13.53 -7.55 9.55
C ARG A 652 14.67 -8.33 8.90
N ALA A 653 15.20 -9.35 9.56
CA ALA A 653 16.23 -10.23 9.02
C ALA A 653 15.66 -11.14 7.93
N ALA A 654 14.43 -11.64 8.11
CA ALA A 654 13.78 -12.47 7.11
C ALA A 654 13.45 -11.72 5.82
N SER A 655 13.15 -10.42 5.89
CA SER A 655 12.89 -9.58 4.72
C SER A 655 14.15 -9.21 3.93
N GLN A 656 15.34 -9.43 4.51
CA GLN A 656 16.66 -9.18 3.92
C GLN A 656 17.27 -10.39 3.21
N LEU A 657 16.70 -11.59 3.37
CA LEU A 657 17.27 -12.81 2.82
C LEU A 657 17.13 -12.86 1.29
N SER A 658 18.27 -12.98 0.61
CA SER A 658 18.35 -13.42 -0.79
C SER A 658 17.89 -14.88 -0.89
N VAL A 659 17.21 -15.25 -1.99
CA VAL A 659 16.60 -16.59 -2.23
C VAL A 659 17.66 -17.67 -2.53
N THR A 660 18.93 -17.42 -2.24
CA THR A 660 20.03 -18.31 -2.59
C THR A 660 20.25 -19.34 -1.48
N HIS A 661 19.85 -20.58 -1.77
CA HIS A 661 19.94 -21.80 -0.92
C HIS A 661 18.90 -21.92 0.20
N LYS A 662 17.84 -22.69 -0.09
CA LYS A 662 16.96 -23.27 0.93
C LYS A 662 17.21 -24.78 0.98
N PRO A 663 17.71 -25.33 2.09
CA PRO A 663 17.93 -26.76 2.19
C PRO A 663 16.60 -27.50 2.02
N LYS A 664 16.62 -28.62 1.30
CA LYS A 664 15.44 -29.47 1.10
C LYS A 664 15.26 -30.37 2.32
N LEU A 665 14.03 -30.46 2.82
CA LEU A 665 13.67 -31.34 3.94
C LEU A 665 13.31 -32.74 3.39
N ASN A 666 14.32 -33.52 3.02
CA ASN A 666 14.08 -34.82 2.37
C ASN A 666 13.94 -35.97 3.39
N ASP A 667 14.67 -35.93 4.51
CA ASP A 667 14.87 -37.13 5.35
C ASP A 667 14.34 -37.01 6.79
N VAL A 668 13.77 -35.85 7.17
CA VAL A 668 13.25 -35.61 8.53
C VAL A 668 11.73 -35.73 8.55
N PRO A 669 11.14 -36.64 9.35
CA PRO A 669 9.70 -36.71 9.56
C PRO A 669 9.16 -35.45 10.22
N VAL A 670 8.12 -34.85 9.63
CA VAL A 670 7.47 -33.64 10.16
C VAL A 670 6.03 -33.90 10.52
N PHE A 671 5.67 -33.52 11.75
CA PHE A 671 4.29 -33.48 12.21
C PHE A 671 3.84 -32.04 12.47
N SER A 672 2.80 -31.60 11.77
CA SER A 672 2.22 -30.28 11.93
C SER A 672 0.93 -30.35 12.73
N VAL A 673 0.91 -29.73 13.91
CA VAL A 673 -0.30 -29.56 14.72
C VAL A 673 -0.66 -28.08 14.74
N TYR A 674 -1.89 -27.70 14.43
CA TYR A 674 -2.24 -26.28 14.34
C TYR A 674 -3.70 -25.99 14.64
N GLY A 675 -3.97 -24.86 15.30
CA GLY A 675 -5.32 -24.33 15.46
C GLY A 675 -5.90 -23.81 14.14
N ASN A 676 -7.13 -24.19 13.80
CA ASN A 676 -7.75 -23.81 12.53
C ASN A 676 -8.44 -22.42 12.54
N GLN A 677 -8.50 -21.73 13.69
CA GLN A 677 -8.98 -20.35 13.83
C GLN A 677 -7.83 -19.33 13.99
N ASP A 678 -6.69 -19.63 13.38
CA ASP A 678 -5.51 -18.77 13.44
C ASP A 678 -5.76 -17.40 12.75
N ALA A 679 -5.59 -16.31 13.51
CA ALA A 679 -5.80 -14.95 13.03
C ALA A 679 -4.68 -14.46 12.09
N TYR A 680 -3.52 -15.12 12.09
CA TYR A 680 -2.29 -14.68 11.42
C TYR A 680 -1.88 -15.59 10.25
N LEU A 681 -2.30 -16.85 10.27
CA LEU A 681 -1.91 -17.85 9.29
C LEU A 681 -3.13 -18.51 8.65
N SER A 682 -3.11 -18.64 7.33
CA SER A 682 -4.21 -19.21 6.55
C SER A 682 -4.16 -20.75 6.56
N ILE A 683 -5.33 -21.39 6.61
CA ILE A 683 -5.46 -22.85 6.45
C ILE A 683 -4.81 -23.32 5.14
N SER A 684 -4.93 -22.53 4.08
CA SER A 684 -4.30 -22.79 2.79
C SER A 684 -2.77 -22.84 2.85
N ALA A 685 -2.15 -22.06 3.75
CA ALA A 685 -0.71 -22.14 3.98
C ALA A 685 -0.33 -23.43 4.71
N PHE A 686 -1.11 -23.84 5.72
CA PHE A 686 -0.87 -25.11 6.43
C PHE A 686 -0.95 -26.30 5.49
N LYS A 687 -2.07 -26.45 4.77
CA LYS A 687 -2.29 -27.54 3.81
C LYS A 687 -1.23 -27.59 2.70
N GLY A 688 -0.74 -26.43 2.26
CA GLY A 688 0.31 -26.35 1.24
C GLY A 688 1.70 -26.78 1.72
N SER A 689 1.88 -27.03 3.03
CA SER A 689 3.16 -27.49 3.59
C SER A 689 3.57 -28.86 3.08
N ARG A 690 2.59 -29.74 2.80
CA ARG A 690 2.80 -31.08 2.26
C ARG A 690 3.56 -31.11 0.94
N ASP A 691 3.55 -30.00 0.18
CA ASP A 691 4.23 -29.90 -1.11
C ASP A 691 5.76 -29.80 -0.97
N PHE A 692 6.25 -29.56 0.26
CA PHE A 692 7.65 -29.25 0.52
C PHE A 692 8.33 -30.23 1.49
N VAL A 693 7.59 -31.20 2.02
CA VAL A 693 8.07 -32.17 3.00
C VAL A 693 7.59 -33.56 2.58
N GLN A 694 8.52 -34.52 2.50
CA GLN A 694 8.23 -35.87 2.00
C GLN A 694 7.44 -36.71 3.01
N ASP A 695 7.90 -36.79 4.27
CA ASP A 695 7.20 -37.48 5.37
C ASP A 695 6.49 -36.44 6.23
N PHE A 696 5.29 -36.05 5.78
CA PHE A 696 4.48 -35.00 6.41
C PHE A 696 3.15 -35.56 6.91
N GLN A 697 2.86 -35.32 8.18
CA GLN A 697 1.55 -35.57 8.80
C GLN A 697 1.03 -34.29 9.42
N GLU A 698 -0.29 -34.09 9.39
CA GLU A 698 -0.92 -32.91 9.99
C GLU A 698 -2.11 -33.28 10.88
N CYS A 699 -2.33 -32.48 11.91
CA CYS A 699 -3.45 -32.59 12.85
C CYS A 699 -4.01 -31.19 13.13
N PRO A 700 -5.04 -30.74 12.39
CA PRO A 700 -5.74 -29.50 12.70
C PRO A 700 -6.55 -29.67 14.00
N ILE A 701 -6.49 -28.65 14.86
CA ILE A 701 -7.29 -28.55 16.09
C ILE A 701 -8.40 -27.53 15.88
N GLU A 702 -9.64 -27.96 16.06
CA GLU A 702 -10.82 -27.15 15.77
C GLU A 702 -11.07 -26.10 16.86
N GLY A 703 -11.37 -24.87 16.44
CA GLY A 703 -11.77 -23.81 17.37
C GLY A 703 -10.61 -23.11 18.08
N VAL A 704 -9.37 -23.51 17.78
CA VAL A 704 -8.17 -23.04 18.48
C VAL A 704 -7.46 -21.96 17.68
N SER A 705 -6.95 -20.95 18.40
CA SER A 705 -6.24 -19.80 17.84
C SER A 705 -4.78 -20.13 17.44
N HIS A 706 -3.97 -19.09 17.30
CA HIS A 706 -2.55 -19.21 16.99
C HIS A 706 -1.75 -19.91 18.11
N TRP A 707 -2.11 -19.68 19.38
CA TRP A 707 -1.34 -20.20 20.52
C TRP A 707 -1.86 -21.56 21.01
N ALA A 708 -1.95 -22.54 20.10
CA ALA A 708 -2.62 -23.82 20.37
C ALA A 708 -2.06 -24.58 21.58
N MET A 709 -0.74 -24.56 21.78
CA MET A 709 -0.08 -25.22 22.92
C MET A 709 -0.39 -24.56 24.27
N ILE A 710 -0.86 -23.31 24.27
CA ILE A 710 -1.31 -22.58 25.46
C ILE A 710 -2.82 -22.75 25.67
N GLU A 711 -3.59 -22.64 24.59
CA GLU A 711 -5.06 -22.65 24.59
C GLU A 711 -5.66 -24.05 24.75
N ALA A 712 -5.12 -25.05 24.03
CA ALA A 712 -5.60 -26.42 24.03
C ALA A 712 -4.45 -27.42 24.35
N PRO A 713 -3.74 -27.26 25.47
CA PRO A 713 -2.52 -28.03 25.75
C PRO A 713 -2.76 -29.54 25.78
N GLN A 714 -3.91 -30.00 26.29
CA GLN A 714 -4.22 -31.44 26.33
C GLN A 714 -4.38 -32.01 24.93
N GLN A 715 -5.10 -31.31 24.04
CA GLN A 715 -5.33 -31.77 22.66
C GLN A 715 -4.02 -31.78 21.87
N VAL A 716 -3.20 -30.74 22.01
CA VAL A 716 -1.86 -30.67 21.40
C VAL A 716 -0.97 -31.80 21.92
N ASN A 717 -0.92 -32.01 23.24
CA ASN A 717 -0.10 -33.06 23.85
C ASN A 717 -0.52 -34.46 23.38
N SER A 718 -1.82 -34.76 23.37
CA SER A 718 -2.34 -36.03 22.89
C SER A 718 -2.05 -36.27 21.40
N ALA A 719 -2.14 -35.22 20.57
CA ALA A 719 -1.80 -35.33 19.14
C ALA A 719 -0.32 -35.65 18.94
N ILE A 720 0.57 -34.95 19.66
CA ILE A 720 2.02 -35.19 19.62
C ILE A 720 2.34 -36.59 20.16
N GLU A 721 1.83 -36.97 21.33
CA GLU A 721 2.06 -38.28 21.95
C GLU A 721 1.62 -39.43 21.02
N SER A 722 0.44 -39.31 20.41
CA SER A 722 -0.06 -40.28 19.42
C SER A 722 0.86 -40.41 18.21
N TYR A 723 1.33 -39.28 17.65
CA TYR A 723 2.28 -39.28 16.54
C TYR A 723 3.61 -39.96 16.91
N LEU A 724 4.20 -39.60 18.06
CA LEU A 724 5.46 -40.16 18.54
C LEU A 724 5.35 -41.68 18.78
N ASN A 725 4.25 -42.13 19.38
CA ASN A 725 4.00 -43.56 19.65
C ASN A 725 3.80 -44.37 18.38
N ASN A 726 3.06 -43.85 17.40
CA ASN A 726 2.84 -44.53 16.11
C ASN A 726 4.14 -44.71 15.30
N LYS A 727 5.10 -43.78 15.43
CA LYS A 727 6.43 -43.92 14.81
C LYS A 727 7.31 -44.92 15.56
N ARG A 728 7.26 -44.95 16.90
CA ARG A 728 7.98 -45.95 17.71
C ARG A 728 7.55 -47.38 17.37
N GLY A 729 6.25 -47.61 17.17
CA GLY A 729 5.70 -48.92 16.81
C GLY A 729 5.99 -49.40 15.38
N LYS A 730 6.54 -48.55 14.49
CA LYS A 730 6.96 -48.93 13.13
C LYS A 730 8.45 -49.29 13.02
N ASN A 731 9.24 -49.06 14.06
CA ASN A 731 10.68 -49.32 14.12
C ASN A 731 11.04 -50.53 15.02
N ILE A 732 10.03 -51.27 15.49
CA ILE A 732 10.12 -52.60 16.11
C ILE A 732 9.55 -53.57 15.08
#